data_AF-A0A2G5SKE4-F1
#
_entry.id   AF-A0A2G5SKE4-F1
#
_cell.length_a   1.000
_cell.length_b   1.000
_cell.length_c   1.000
_cell.angle_alpha   90.00
_cell.angle_beta   90.00
_cell.angle_gamma   90.00
#
_symmetry.space_group_name_H-M   'P 1'
#
loop_
_entity.id
_entity.type
_entity.pdbx_description
1 polymer ?
#
loop_
_entity_poly.entity_id
_entity_poly.type
_entity_poly.pdbx_seq_one_letter_code
_entity_poly.pdbx_strand_id
1 'polypeptide(L)'
;MSWMQNLKNYQHLRDPSEYMSQVYGDPLAYLQENTKFVTEREYYEDFGYGECFNSSESEVQCELITGEFDPKLLPYDKRLAWHFKEFCYKTSAHGIPMIGEAPNVYYRAVWVMLFLGCMIMLYLNAQSVLDKYNRNEKIVDIQLKFDTAPFPAITLCNLNPYKASLATSVDLVKRTLSAFDGAMGKAGGNKEHDEEKEVVTEAPTTPAPTTKPSRRRGKRDLSGAFFEPGFARCLCGSQGSSEQEDKDDEKEEEIRETTTRKPFNINDADEEWDGMEEYDNNEHYENYDVEATTGMNMMEECQSERTKFDEPTGFDDRCICAFDRSTHDAWPCFLNGTWETTECDTCNEHAFCTKDNKTAKGHRSPCICAPSKFCVAYNGKTPPIEIWTYLQGGTPTEDPNFLEAMGFQGMTDEVAIVTKAKENIMFAMATLSMQDRERLSTTKRELVHKCSFNGKACDIEADFLTHIDPVFGSCFTFNHNRTVNLTSIRAGPMYGLRMLVYVNASDYMPTTEATGVRLTIHDKEDFPFPDTFGYSAPTGYVSSFGLRLRKMSRLPAPYGDCVPDGKTSDYIYSNYEYSVEGCYRSCFQQLVLKECRCGDPRFPVPEGARHCDAADPVARRCLDARMNDLGGLHGSFRCRCQQPCRQSIYSVTYSPAKWPSLSLQIQLGSCNGTAVECNKHYK
;
A
#
# COMPACT_ATOMS: atom_id res chain seq x y z
N MET A 1 65.72 25.80 16.22
CA MET A 1 64.97 25.94 17.50
C MET A 1 64.45 27.36 17.80
N SER A 2 64.89 28.42 17.11
CA SER A 2 64.46 29.82 17.35
C SER A 2 62.93 30.07 17.39
N TRP A 3 62.16 29.46 16.49
CA TRP A 3 60.70 29.70 16.41
C TRP A 3 59.93 29.33 17.71
N MET A 4 60.35 28.27 18.42
CA MET A 4 59.78 27.89 19.71
C MET A 4 60.13 28.88 20.84
N GLN A 5 61.23 29.61 20.73
CA GLN A 5 61.61 30.66 21.67
C GLN A 5 60.73 31.90 21.47
N ASN A 6 60.55 32.34 20.21
CA ASN A 6 59.68 33.48 19.87
C ASN A 6 58.21 33.23 20.24
N LEU A 7 57.69 32.01 20.03
CA LEU A 7 56.32 31.65 20.45
C LEU A 7 56.12 31.71 21.97
N LYS A 8 57.10 31.27 22.76
CA LYS A 8 57.04 31.38 24.22
C LYS A 8 57.05 32.84 24.68
N ASN A 9 57.83 33.70 24.03
CA ASN A 9 57.86 35.13 24.35
C ASN A 9 56.54 35.83 23.96
N TYR A 10 55.97 35.50 22.79
CA TYR A 10 54.67 36.02 22.35
C TYR A 10 53.50 35.59 23.25
N GLN A 11 53.55 34.38 23.82
CA GLN A 11 52.52 33.93 24.78
C GLN A 11 52.56 34.67 26.12
N HIS A 12 53.69 35.27 26.50
CA HIS A 12 53.83 36.06 27.74
C HIS A 12 53.57 37.56 27.57
N LEU A 13 53.81 38.12 26.38
CA LEU A 13 53.63 39.54 26.07
C LEU A 13 52.37 39.73 25.22
N ARG A 14 51.26 40.04 25.89
CA ARG A 14 49.93 40.13 25.25
C ARG A 14 49.74 41.36 24.37
N ASP A 15 50.53 42.41 24.58
CA ASP A 15 50.46 43.64 23.79
C ASP A 15 51.53 43.62 22.67
N PRO A 16 51.13 43.74 21.39
CA PRO A 16 52.08 43.74 20.27
C PRO A 16 53.12 44.87 20.34
N SER A 17 52.78 45.99 20.97
CA SER A 17 53.70 47.13 21.13
C SER A 17 54.85 46.82 22.09
N GLU A 18 54.56 46.09 23.18
CA GLU A 18 55.51 45.71 24.21
C GLU A 18 56.46 44.60 23.71
N TYR A 19 55.92 43.63 22.95
CA TYR A 19 56.73 42.63 22.23
C TYR A 19 57.67 43.28 21.22
N MET A 20 57.19 44.24 20.41
CA MET A 20 58.02 44.97 19.45
C MET A 20 59.13 45.77 20.17
N SER A 21 58.79 46.45 21.26
CA SER A 21 59.76 47.20 22.07
C SER A 21 60.84 46.30 22.70
N GLN A 22 60.49 45.09 23.17
CA GLN A 22 61.46 44.17 23.75
C GLN A 22 62.36 43.49 22.70
N VAL A 23 61.84 43.16 21.52
CA VAL A 23 62.58 42.44 20.47
C VAL A 23 63.39 43.39 19.57
N TYR A 24 62.90 44.61 19.33
CA TYR A 24 63.50 45.57 18.39
C TYR A 24 63.90 46.92 19.03
N GLY A 25 63.53 47.17 20.29
CA GLY A 25 63.79 48.42 21.01
C GLY A 25 62.66 49.46 20.88
N ASP A 26 62.72 50.49 21.73
CA ASP A 26 61.82 51.64 21.66
C ASP A 26 61.97 52.36 20.30
N PRO A 27 60.92 52.46 19.47
CA PRO A 27 60.98 53.12 18.18
C PRO A 27 61.26 54.63 18.24
N LEU A 28 61.08 55.29 19.39
CA LEU A 28 61.29 56.74 19.59
C LEU A 28 62.67 57.10 20.18
N ALA A 29 63.54 56.13 20.44
CA ALA A 29 64.85 56.34 21.06
C ALA A 29 65.80 57.30 20.30
N TYR A 30 65.47 57.62 19.03
CA TYR A 30 66.21 58.58 18.19
C TYR A 30 66.01 60.06 18.57
N LEU A 31 65.06 60.39 19.46
CA LEU A 31 64.77 61.76 19.87
C LEU A 31 65.61 62.27 21.05
N GLN A 32 66.55 61.48 21.58
CA GLN A 32 67.45 61.93 22.65
C GLN A 32 68.68 62.65 22.07
N GLU A 33 68.85 63.93 22.46
CA GLU A 33 69.80 64.91 21.89
C GLU A 33 71.30 64.52 21.93
N ASN A 34 71.68 63.42 22.59
CA ASN A 34 73.09 63.01 22.78
C ASN A 34 73.40 61.58 22.27
N THR A 35 72.61 61.03 21.33
CA THR A 35 72.98 59.79 20.64
C THR A 35 74.04 60.05 19.57
N LYS A 36 75.30 59.73 19.88
CA LYS A 36 76.43 59.90 18.96
C LYS A 36 76.45 58.74 17.96
N PHE A 37 75.95 58.97 16.74
CA PHE A 37 76.00 57.99 15.66
C PHE A 37 77.44 57.69 15.24
N VAL A 38 77.71 56.43 14.92
CA VAL A 38 79.00 55.97 14.38
C VAL A 38 79.24 56.65 13.02
N THR A 39 80.41 57.26 12.83
CA THR A 39 80.75 57.92 11.57
C THR A 39 80.94 56.89 10.45
N GLU A 40 80.79 57.31 9.20
CA GLU A 40 80.91 56.39 8.05
C GLU A 40 82.28 55.69 8.00
N ARG A 41 83.34 56.32 8.54
CA ARG A 41 84.68 55.73 8.67
C ARG A 41 84.73 54.62 9.73
N GLU A 42 84.26 54.91 10.95
CA GLU A 42 84.21 53.95 12.07
C GLU A 42 83.32 52.74 11.74
N TYR A 43 82.26 52.94 10.95
CA TYR A 43 81.37 51.86 10.51
C TYR A 43 82.06 50.83 9.60
N TYR A 44 82.95 51.27 8.69
CA TYR A 44 83.66 50.37 7.78
C TYR A 44 84.96 49.80 8.39
N GLU A 45 85.62 50.52 9.31
CA GLU A 45 86.89 50.08 9.91
C GLU A 45 86.71 49.10 11.11
N ASP A 46 85.83 49.40 12.08
CA ASP A 46 85.73 48.59 13.32
C ASP A 46 84.79 47.37 13.22
N PHE A 47 83.80 47.40 12.31
CA PHE A 47 82.71 46.41 12.28
C PHE A 47 82.60 45.59 10.97
N GLY A 48 83.60 45.69 10.08
CA GLY A 48 83.85 44.70 9.03
C GLY A 48 82.71 44.51 8.02
N TYR A 49 82.34 45.57 7.28
CA TYR A 49 81.46 45.42 6.11
C TYR A 49 82.29 45.18 4.84
N GLY A 50 82.39 43.92 4.41
CA GLY A 50 83.17 43.55 3.22
C GLY A 50 82.60 44.11 1.91
N GLU A 51 83.34 45.01 1.26
CA GLU A 51 83.27 45.20 -0.19
C GLU A 51 84.18 44.17 -0.86
N CYS A 52 83.61 43.26 -1.65
CA CYS A 52 84.37 42.24 -2.37
C CYS A 52 85.11 42.82 -3.60
N PHE A 53 86.18 43.58 -3.37
CA PHE A 53 87.06 44.05 -4.44
C PHE A 53 88.04 42.95 -4.91
N ASN A 54 87.54 42.13 -5.83
CA ASN A 54 88.31 41.52 -6.93
C ASN A 54 89.63 40.82 -6.57
N SER A 55 89.59 39.84 -5.65
CA SER A 55 90.60 38.78 -5.54
C SER A 55 90.11 37.53 -6.27
N SER A 56 90.95 36.96 -7.14
CA SER A 56 90.65 35.72 -7.87
C SER A 56 91.13 34.45 -7.15
N GLU A 57 91.53 34.55 -5.88
CA GLU A 57 92.12 33.44 -5.11
C GLU A 57 91.57 33.37 -3.67
N SER A 58 90.29 33.00 -3.51
CA SER A 58 89.79 32.34 -2.27
C SER A 58 88.36 31.81 -2.40
N GLU A 59 88.17 30.50 -2.16
CA GLU A 59 86.85 29.89 -1.92
C GLU A 59 86.47 29.99 -0.43
N VAL A 60 86.18 31.20 0.08
CA VAL A 60 85.59 31.36 1.42
C VAL A 60 84.50 32.44 1.41
N GLN A 61 83.34 32.11 1.97
CA GLN A 61 82.17 32.99 2.07
C GLN A 61 82.44 34.17 3.02
N CYS A 62 81.82 35.32 2.77
CA CYS A 62 81.90 36.46 3.69
C CYS A 62 81.23 36.12 5.02
N GLU A 63 82.00 36.03 6.10
CA GLU A 63 81.48 35.75 7.43
C GLU A 63 80.56 36.88 7.93
N LEU A 64 79.45 36.51 8.57
CA LEU A 64 78.62 37.45 9.32
C LEU A 64 79.34 37.87 10.62
N ILE A 65 79.11 39.09 11.06
CA ILE A 65 79.62 39.65 12.32
C ILE A 65 79.31 38.70 13.48
N THR A 66 80.34 38.20 14.16
CA THR A 66 80.25 37.26 15.30
C THR A 66 80.33 37.92 16.68
N GLY A 67 80.35 39.26 16.74
CA GLY A 67 80.36 40.03 17.99
C GLY A 67 79.01 40.61 18.40
N GLU A 68 78.85 40.96 19.68
CA GLU A 68 77.70 41.75 20.18
C GLU A 68 77.77 43.18 19.62
N PHE A 69 77.01 43.42 18.55
CA PHE A 69 76.86 44.72 17.92
C PHE A 69 75.49 45.33 18.27
N ASP A 70 75.46 46.55 18.83
CA ASP A 70 74.20 47.25 19.08
C ASP A 70 73.75 48.04 17.83
N PRO A 71 72.70 47.61 17.10
CA PRO A 71 72.22 48.30 15.91
C PRO A 71 71.71 49.71 16.20
N LYS A 72 71.46 50.09 17.47
CA LYS A 72 71.06 51.44 17.87
C LYS A 72 72.11 52.52 17.60
N LEU A 73 73.36 52.13 17.35
CA LEU A 73 74.48 53.03 17.01
C LEU A 73 74.49 53.45 15.54
N LEU A 74 73.71 52.79 14.68
CA LEU A 74 73.63 53.08 13.24
C LEU A 74 72.63 54.20 12.90
N PRO A 75 72.93 55.04 11.89
CA PRO A 75 71.93 55.89 11.23
C PRO A 75 70.73 55.07 10.74
N TYR A 76 69.54 55.67 10.74
CA TYR A 76 68.26 54.98 10.49
C TYR A 76 68.28 54.10 9.23
N ASP A 77 68.71 54.62 8.08
CA ASP A 77 68.72 53.87 6.81
C ASP A 77 69.67 52.68 6.83
N LYS A 78 70.85 52.82 7.47
CA LYS A 78 71.85 51.75 7.63
C LYS A 78 71.35 50.69 8.62
N ARG A 79 70.66 51.11 9.69
CA ARG A 79 70.02 50.22 10.67
C ARG A 79 68.91 49.39 10.04
N LEU A 80 68.06 50.01 9.22
CA LEU A 80 66.99 49.34 8.49
C LEU A 80 67.56 48.33 7.48
N ALA A 81 68.61 48.71 6.75
CA ALA A 81 69.33 47.80 5.86
C ALA A 81 69.97 46.61 6.59
N TRP A 82 70.54 46.84 7.79
CA TRP A 82 71.09 45.79 8.66
C TRP A 82 69.99 44.81 9.10
N HIS A 83 68.86 45.28 9.65
CA HIS A 83 67.75 44.42 10.06
C HIS A 83 67.11 43.67 8.87
N PHE A 84 67.03 44.28 7.69
CA PHE A 84 66.52 43.60 6.49
C PHE A 84 67.46 42.47 6.06
N LYS A 85 68.79 42.72 6.06
CA LYS A 85 69.80 41.72 5.76
C LYS A 85 69.78 40.57 6.77
N GLU A 86 69.75 40.89 8.06
CA GLU A 86 69.60 39.97 9.20
C GLU A 86 68.37 39.06 9.04
N PHE A 87 67.22 39.63 8.65
CA PHE A 87 65.99 38.89 8.35
C PHE A 87 66.16 37.95 7.15
N CYS A 88 66.79 38.41 6.06
CA CYS A 88 67.06 37.57 4.89
C CYS A 88 67.92 36.34 5.21
N TYR A 89 68.90 36.44 6.11
CA TYR A 89 69.71 35.29 6.52
C TYR A 89 69.00 34.36 7.53
N LYS A 90 68.17 34.91 8.42
CA LYS A 90 67.54 34.14 9.52
C LYS A 90 66.16 33.56 9.18
N THR A 91 65.53 33.97 8.07
CA THR A 91 64.22 33.47 7.64
C THR A 91 64.30 32.04 7.08
N SER A 92 63.29 31.22 7.38
CA SER A 92 63.15 29.87 6.83
C SER A 92 62.59 29.83 5.41
N ALA A 93 62.25 30.98 4.82
CA ALA A 93 61.73 31.06 3.46
C ALA A 93 62.86 31.00 2.44
N HIS A 94 63.18 29.81 1.93
CA HIS A 94 64.37 29.50 1.10
C HIS A 94 64.68 30.46 -0.07
N GLY A 95 63.70 31.16 -0.64
CA GLY A 95 63.94 32.15 -1.70
C GLY A 95 64.50 33.49 -1.21
N ILE A 96 64.30 33.84 0.06
CA ILE A 96 64.67 35.16 0.62
C ILE A 96 66.17 35.28 0.94
N PRO A 97 66.87 34.27 1.52
CA PRO A 97 68.33 34.31 1.68
C PRO A 97 69.04 34.54 0.33
N MET A 98 68.60 33.84 -0.73
CA MET A 98 69.17 33.97 -2.08
C MET A 98 69.02 35.39 -2.67
N ILE A 99 67.98 36.14 -2.29
CA ILE A 99 67.81 37.55 -2.67
C ILE A 99 68.79 38.44 -1.90
N GLY A 100 69.03 38.15 -0.62
CA GLY A 100 69.99 38.89 0.22
C GLY A 100 71.46 38.65 -0.14
N GLU A 101 71.80 37.41 -0.51
CA GLU A 101 73.16 36.96 -0.87
C GLU A 101 73.54 37.28 -2.32
N ALA A 102 72.57 37.50 -3.23
CA ALA A 102 72.87 37.65 -4.64
C ALA A 102 73.80 38.85 -4.94
N PRO A 103 74.91 38.64 -5.69
CA PRO A 103 75.97 39.64 -5.84
C PRO A 103 75.58 40.79 -6.78
N ASN A 104 74.82 40.51 -7.84
CA ASN A 104 74.44 41.50 -8.85
C ASN A 104 72.93 41.74 -8.85
N VAL A 105 72.52 42.95 -9.24
CA VAL A 105 71.10 43.36 -9.39
C VAL A 105 70.32 42.41 -10.30
N TYR A 106 70.96 41.88 -11.36
CA TYR A 106 70.34 40.89 -12.24
C TYR A 106 69.98 39.58 -11.51
N TYR A 107 70.90 39.01 -10.73
CA TYR A 107 70.63 37.80 -9.95
C TYR A 107 69.58 38.05 -8.86
N ARG A 108 69.57 39.23 -8.23
CA ARG A 108 68.51 39.65 -7.31
C ARG A 108 67.15 39.68 -8.00
N ALA A 109 67.07 40.26 -9.20
CA ALA A 109 65.83 40.30 -9.98
C ALA A 109 65.33 38.89 -10.37
N VAL A 110 66.23 37.97 -10.75
CA VAL A 110 65.87 36.57 -11.04
C VAL A 110 65.31 35.88 -9.79
N TRP A 111 65.97 35.99 -8.63
CA TRP A 111 65.47 35.39 -7.39
C TRP A 111 64.17 36.01 -6.89
N VAL A 112 63.98 37.33 -7.04
CA VAL A 112 62.70 38.00 -6.78
C VAL A 112 61.59 37.48 -7.69
N MET A 113 61.85 37.33 -9.00
CA MET A 113 60.86 36.79 -9.95
C MET A 113 60.50 35.33 -9.65
N LEU A 114 61.48 34.49 -9.29
CA LEU A 114 61.23 33.10 -8.88
C LEU A 114 60.45 33.02 -7.57
N PHE A 115 60.80 33.84 -6.57
CA PHE A 115 60.08 33.90 -5.29
C PHE A 115 58.64 34.38 -5.49
N LEU A 116 58.42 35.45 -6.26
CA LEU A 116 57.08 35.93 -6.61
C LEU A 116 56.29 34.87 -7.39
N GLY A 117 56.92 34.18 -8.34
CA GLY A 117 56.30 33.05 -9.07
C GLY A 117 55.85 31.92 -8.13
N CYS A 118 56.69 31.55 -7.15
CA CYS A 118 56.34 30.56 -6.14
C CYS A 118 55.22 31.04 -5.21
N MET A 119 55.23 32.32 -4.79
CA MET A 119 54.18 32.91 -3.96
C MET A 119 52.84 33.00 -4.71
N ILE A 120 52.85 33.33 -6.01
CA ILE A 120 51.66 33.31 -6.87
C ILE A 120 51.14 31.87 -7.03
N MET A 121 52.02 30.90 -7.30
CA MET A 121 51.65 29.49 -7.43
C MET A 121 51.04 28.95 -6.11
N LEU A 122 51.63 29.30 -4.96
CA LEU A 122 51.11 28.97 -3.63
C LEU A 122 49.73 29.60 -3.40
N TYR A 123 49.54 30.88 -3.74
CA TYR A 123 48.26 31.56 -3.63
C TYR A 123 47.17 30.90 -4.50
N LEU A 124 47.49 30.57 -5.76
CA LEU A 124 46.56 29.89 -6.66
C LEU A 124 46.20 28.47 -6.16
N ASN A 125 47.15 27.75 -5.55
CA ASN A 125 46.87 26.45 -4.93
C ASN A 125 46.03 26.59 -3.65
N ALA A 126 46.30 27.59 -2.81
CA ALA A 126 45.50 27.87 -1.63
C ALA A 126 44.05 28.23 -2.01
N GLN A 127 43.85 29.05 -3.04
CA GLN A 127 42.52 29.32 -3.59
C GLN A 127 41.87 28.04 -4.14
N SER A 128 42.58 27.22 -4.93
CA SER A 128 42.04 25.95 -5.44
C SER A 128 41.62 24.97 -4.34
N VAL A 129 42.37 24.92 -3.22
CA VAL A 129 42.02 24.11 -2.03
C VAL A 129 40.83 24.70 -1.28
N LEU A 130 40.74 26.01 -1.12
CA LEU A 130 39.58 26.68 -0.54
C LEU A 130 38.33 26.48 -1.41
N ASP A 131 38.44 26.62 -2.73
CA ASP A 131 37.37 26.33 -3.68
C ASP A 131 36.94 24.86 -3.61
N LYS A 132 37.88 23.92 -3.43
CA LYS A 132 37.56 22.50 -3.25
C LYS A 132 36.84 22.23 -1.93
N TYR A 133 37.27 22.88 -0.85
CA TYR A 133 36.62 22.80 0.45
C TYR A 133 35.19 23.38 0.39
N ASN A 134 35.04 24.59 -0.16
CA ASN A 134 33.76 25.30 -0.31
C ASN A 134 32.78 24.60 -1.27
N ARG A 135 33.28 23.78 -2.20
CA ARG A 135 32.44 22.92 -3.07
C ARG A 135 31.76 21.77 -2.33
N ASN A 136 32.13 21.47 -1.08
CA ASN A 136 31.56 20.37 -0.28
C ASN A 136 31.59 19.01 -1.02
N GLU A 137 32.65 18.76 -1.81
CA GLU A 137 32.78 17.53 -2.63
C GLU A 137 32.76 16.26 -1.75
N LYS A 138 31.84 15.35 -2.05
CA LYS A 138 31.62 14.11 -1.29
C LYS A 138 32.52 12.96 -1.78
N ILE A 139 33.16 12.27 -0.84
CA ILE A 139 33.88 11.01 -1.09
C ILE A 139 32.98 9.86 -0.61
N VAL A 140 32.78 8.85 -1.47
CA VAL A 140 32.00 7.66 -1.11
C VAL A 140 32.94 6.58 -0.59
N ASP A 141 32.80 6.21 0.68
CA ASP A 141 33.47 5.04 1.26
C ASP A 141 32.57 3.80 1.17
N ILE A 142 33.15 2.65 0.80
CA ILE A 142 32.44 1.38 0.64
C ILE A 142 33.16 0.31 1.45
N GLN A 143 32.72 0.15 2.70
CA GLN A 143 33.24 -0.87 3.61
C GLN A 143 32.47 -2.19 3.44
N LEU A 144 33.16 -3.26 3.06
CA LEU A 144 32.60 -4.61 3.03
C LEU A 144 32.79 -5.27 4.40
N LYS A 145 31.68 -5.53 5.11
CA LYS A 145 31.70 -6.13 6.44
C LYS A 145 31.16 -7.57 6.42
N PHE A 146 31.92 -8.51 6.97
CA PHE A 146 31.59 -9.95 7.04
C PHE A 146 31.11 -10.36 8.45
N ASP A 147 30.20 -9.60 9.04
CA ASP A 147 29.57 -9.92 10.33
C ASP A 147 28.22 -10.62 10.14
N THR A 148 27.71 -11.24 11.20
CA THR A 148 26.30 -11.67 11.29
C THR A 148 25.36 -10.47 11.22
N ALA A 149 24.74 -10.24 10.06
CA ALA A 149 23.73 -9.22 9.89
C ALA A 149 22.44 -9.56 10.66
N PRO A 150 21.67 -8.55 11.13
CA PRO A 150 20.30 -8.78 11.57
C PRO A 150 19.48 -9.37 10.43
N PHE A 151 18.59 -10.30 10.76
CA PHE A 151 17.63 -10.83 9.79
C PHE A 151 16.57 -9.75 9.51
N PRO A 152 16.14 -9.55 8.24
CA PRO A 152 15.12 -8.56 7.89
C PRO A 152 13.73 -8.93 8.42
N ALA A 153 12.82 -7.97 8.42
CA ALA A 153 11.40 -8.26 8.45
C ALA A 153 10.98 -8.78 7.06
N ILE A 154 10.13 -9.81 7.04
CA ILE A 154 9.62 -10.40 5.78
C ILE A 154 8.10 -10.40 5.86
N THR A 155 7.49 -9.58 5.02
CA THR A 155 6.04 -9.50 4.87
C THR A 155 5.58 -10.38 3.72
N LEU A 156 4.62 -11.27 3.98
CA LEU A 156 4.03 -12.19 3.03
C LEU A 156 2.53 -11.87 2.86
N CYS A 157 2.07 -11.66 1.63
CA CYS A 157 0.67 -11.45 1.29
C CYS A 157 0.20 -12.47 0.24
N ASN A 158 -1.08 -12.81 0.24
CA ASN A 158 -1.70 -13.52 -0.87
C ASN A 158 -1.86 -12.55 -2.07
N LEU A 159 -1.73 -13.04 -3.32
CA LEU A 159 -2.06 -12.23 -4.50
C LEU A 159 -3.57 -11.98 -4.64
N ASN A 160 -4.40 -12.85 -4.08
CA ASN A 160 -5.84 -12.63 -3.92
C ASN A 160 -6.11 -11.96 -2.55
N PRO A 161 -6.62 -10.71 -2.51
CA PRO A 161 -6.79 -9.98 -1.25
C PRO A 161 -7.93 -10.50 -0.38
N TYR A 162 -9.01 -11.00 -0.97
CA TYR A 162 -10.22 -11.42 -0.25
C TYR A 162 -10.79 -12.70 -0.85
N LYS A 163 -11.32 -13.61 -0.02
CA LYS A 163 -11.91 -14.88 -0.46
C LYS A 163 -13.19 -14.60 -1.25
N ALA A 164 -13.30 -15.09 -2.49
CA ALA A 164 -14.42 -14.79 -3.37
C ALA A 164 -15.77 -15.25 -2.79
N SER A 165 -15.76 -16.40 -2.09
CA SER A 165 -16.91 -16.95 -1.36
C SER A 165 -17.42 -16.06 -0.21
N LEU A 166 -16.61 -15.13 0.30
CA LEU A 166 -16.99 -14.19 1.37
C LEU A 166 -17.15 -12.76 0.86
N ALA A 167 -16.27 -12.30 -0.03
CA ALA A 167 -16.32 -10.93 -0.56
C ALA A 167 -17.60 -10.67 -1.38
N THR A 168 -18.20 -11.71 -1.97
CA THR A 168 -19.49 -11.62 -2.67
C THR A 168 -20.70 -11.41 -1.75
N SER A 169 -20.56 -11.57 -0.42
CA SER A 169 -21.61 -11.20 0.55
C SER A 169 -21.62 -9.70 0.88
N VAL A 170 -20.67 -8.91 0.35
CA VAL A 170 -20.65 -7.46 0.50
C VAL A 170 -21.37 -6.84 -0.70
N ASP A 171 -22.53 -6.22 -0.48
CA ASP A 171 -23.42 -5.69 -1.52
C ASP A 171 -22.68 -4.86 -2.59
N LEU A 172 -21.83 -3.94 -2.13
CA LEU A 172 -21.08 -3.04 -3.01
C LEU A 172 -20.06 -3.79 -3.88
N VAL A 173 -19.49 -4.89 -3.39
CA VAL A 173 -18.60 -5.78 -4.15
C VAL A 173 -19.41 -6.65 -5.12
N LYS A 174 -20.56 -7.18 -4.69
CA LYS A 174 -21.47 -7.97 -5.53
C LYS A 174 -21.98 -7.15 -6.73
N ARG A 175 -22.43 -5.92 -6.48
CA ARG A 175 -22.84 -4.94 -7.51
C ARG A 175 -21.67 -4.54 -8.42
N THR A 176 -20.47 -4.38 -7.84
CA THR A 176 -19.23 -4.13 -8.60
C THR A 176 -18.90 -5.26 -9.57
N LEU A 177 -18.98 -6.52 -9.11
CA LEU A 177 -18.72 -7.68 -9.95
C LEU A 177 -19.75 -7.81 -11.08
N SER A 178 -21.04 -7.61 -10.78
CA SER A 178 -22.09 -7.58 -11.81
C SER A 178 -21.84 -6.51 -12.90
N ALA A 179 -21.40 -5.31 -12.51
CA ALA A 179 -21.03 -4.27 -13.46
C ALA A 179 -19.75 -4.61 -14.27
N PHE A 180 -18.78 -5.30 -13.65
CA PHE A 180 -17.57 -5.81 -14.32
C PHE A 180 -17.89 -6.91 -15.33
N ASP A 181 -18.69 -7.92 -14.96
CA ASP A 181 -19.09 -9.01 -15.85
C ASP A 181 -19.85 -8.48 -17.08
N GLY A 182 -20.75 -7.51 -16.87
CA GLY A 182 -21.45 -6.81 -17.96
C GLY A 182 -20.56 -5.92 -18.83
N ALA A 183 -19.40 -5.47 -18.33
CA ALA A 183 -18.39 -4.75 -19.13
C ALA A 183 -17.51 -5.72 -19.92
N MET A 184 -17.07 -6.82 -19.29
CA MET A 184 -16.31 -7.89 -19.94
C MET A 184 -17.08 -8.54 -21.09
N GLY A 185 -18.37 -8.84 -20.92
CA GLY A 185 -19.22 -9.38 -21.99
C GLY A 185 -19.32 -8.46 -23.22
N LYS A 186 -19.33 -7.13 -23.00
CA LYS A 186 -19.33 -6.14 -24.10
C LYS A 186 -17.96 -6.02 -24.78
N ALA A 187 -16.86 -6.16 -24.03
CA ALA A 187 -15.50 -6.05 -24.55
C ALA A 187 -15.05 -7.31 -25.32
N GLY A 188 -15.35 -8.50 -24.80
CA GLY A 188 -15.04 -9.79 -25.44
C GLY A 188 -15.81 -10.02 -26.74
N GLY A 189 -16.88 -9.25 -26.96
CA GLY A 189 -17.67 -9.19 -28.18
C GLY A 189 -18.65 -10.34 -28.34
N ASN A 190 -19.93 -10.01 -28.50
CA ASN A 190 -20.90 -10.96 -29.07
C ASN A 190 -20.45 -11.32 -30.49
N LYS A 191 -19.73 -12.43 -30.61
CA LYS A 191 -20.03 -13.41 -31.65
C LYS A 191 -21.28 -14.16 -31.21
N GLU A 192 -22.42 -13.51 -31.36
CA GLU A 192 -23.65 -14.25 -31.64
C GLU A 192 -23.40 -15.02 -32.93
N HIS A 193 -23.05 -16.30 -32.78
CA HIS A 193 -23.47 -17.25 -33.78
C HIS A 193 -24.97 -17.37 -33.60
N ASP A 194 -25.72 -16.84 -34.57
CA ASP A 194 -27.08 -17.29 -34.82
C ASP A 194 -27.02 -18.80 -35.07
N GLU A 195 -27.27 -19.60 -34.03
CA GLU A 195 -27.65 -21.00 -34.20
C GLU A 195 -29.10 -21.03 -34.70
N GLU A 196 -29.27 -20.76 -36.00
CA GLU A 196 -30.36 -21.37 -36.76
C GLU A 196 -30.26 -22.88 -36.54
N LYS A 197 -31.11 -23.43 -35.67
CA LYS A 197 -31.26 -24.87 -35.51
C LYS A 197 -31.97 -25.44 -36.73
N GLU A 198 -31.19 -25.75 -37.75
CA GLU A 198 -31.64 -26.63 -38.83
C GLU A 198 -32.18 -27.94 -38.24
N VAL A 199 -33.39 -28.29 -38.68
CA VAL A 199 -34.06 -29.53 -38.30
C VAL A 199 -33.43 -30.69 -39.09
N VAL A 200 -32.58 -31.48 -38.44
CA VAL A 200 -32.23 -32.82 -38.93
C VAL A 200 -33.11 -33.85 -38.23
N THR A 201 -33.98 -34.48 -39.00
CA THR A 201 -34.90 -35.54 -38.59
C THR A 201 -34.20 -36.89 -38.52
N GLU A 202 -34.18 -37.55 -37.36
CA GLU A 202 -34.16 -39.02 -37.26
C GLU A 202 -35.09 -39.52 -36.14
N ALA A 203 -35.70 -40.69 -36.36
CA ALA A 203 -36.87 -41.18 -35.61
C ALA A 203 -36.49 -42.17 -34.47
N PRO A 204 -37.38 -42.40 -33.48
CA PRO A 204 -37.00 -43.00 -32.19
C PRO A 204 -37.17 -44.52 -32.11
N THR A 205 -36.42 -45.16 -31.19
CA THR A 205 -36.64 -46.55 -30.76
C THR A 205 -36.86 -46.69 -29.25
N THR A 206 -38.14 -46.68 -28.86
CA THR A 206 -38.80 -47.38 -27.72
C THR A 206 -38.40 -47.13 -26.24
N PRO A 207 -39.35 -47.21 -25.28
CA PRO A 207 -39.18 -46.62 -23.94
C PRO A 207 -39.37 -47.57 -22.73
N ALA A 208 -38.84 -47.19 -21.55
CA ALA A 208 -39.32 -47.56 -20.21
C ALA A 208 -38.53 -46.79 -19.10
N PRO A 209 -39.04 -46.66 -17.86
CA PRO A 209 -40.33 -46.05 -17.52
C PRO A 209 -40.17 -44.89 -16.50
N THR A 210 -41.11 -43.95 -16.47
CA THR A 210 -41.06 -42.76 -15.60
C THR A 210 -41.75 -42.94 -14.25
N THR A 211 -41.03 -42.71 -13.15
CA THR A 211 -41.60 -42.53 -11.81
C THR A 211 -41.76 -41.05 -11.48
N LYS A 212 -42.99 -40.57 -11.25
CA LYS A 212 -43.28 -39.20 -10.80
C LYS A 212 -42.87 -39.00 -9.33
N PRO A 213 -42.14 -37.92 -8.96
CA PRO A 213 -42.00 -37.54 -7.56
C PRO A 213 -43.23 -36.75 -7.07
N SER A 214 -43.75 -37.15 -5.91
CA SER A 214 -44.85 -36.46 -5.21
C SER A 214 -44.37 -35.18 -4.52
N ARG A 215 -45.13 -34.09 -4.64
CA ARG A 215 -44.90 -32.85 -3.87
C ARG A 215 -45.20 -33.09 -2.38
N ARG A 216 -44.16 -33.11 -1.53
CA ARG A 216 -44.29 -32.86 -0.09
C ARG A 216 -43.89 -31.43 0.24
N ARG A 217 -44.71 -30.74 1.03
CA ARG A 217 -44.55 -29.35 1.44
C ARG A 217 -43.50 -29.27 2.56
N GLY A 218 -42.26 -28.96 2.20
CA GLY A 218 -41.13 -28.82 3.14
C GLY A 218 -41.15 -27.49 3.88
N LYS A 219 -40.70 -27.50 5.14
CA LYS A 219 -40.47 -26.31 5.97
C LYS A 219 -39.33 -25.51 5.33
N ARG A 220 -39.51 -24.21 5.07
CA ARG A 220 -38.46 -23.36 4.44
C ARG A 220 -37.30 -23.19 5.42
N ASP A 221 -36.09 -23.48 4.97
CA ASP A 221 -34.87 -23.12 5.67
C ASP A 221 -34.41 -21.75 5.15
N LEU A 222 -34.08 -20.83 6.05
CA LEU A 222 -33.95 -19.39 5.76
C LEU A 222 -32.48 -18.90 5.76
N SER A 223 -31.51 -19.83 5.72
CA SER A 223 -30.08 -19.51 5.71
C SER A 223 -29.59 -19.13 4.32
N GLY A 224 -29.60 -17.84 3.98
CA GLY A 224 -28.89 -17.30 2.82
C GLY A 224 -29.63 -16.26 1.96
N ALA A 225 -30.90 -15.98 2.23
CA ALA A 225 -31.70 -15.06 1.41
C ALA A 225 -31.38 -13.59 1.69
N PHE A 226 -31.05 -12.77 0.69
CA PHE A 226 -30.82 -11.33 0.84
C PHE A 226 -31.87 -10.55 0.06
N PHE A 227 -32.61 -9.67 0.73
CA PHE A 227 -33.74 -8.97 0.13
C PHE A 227 -33.40 -7.52 -0.26
N GLU A 228 -33.72 -7.14 -1.50
CA GLU A 228 -33.77 -5.72 -1.92
C GLU A 228 -35.19 -5.39 -2.43
N PRO A 229 -35.65 -4.13 -2.37
CA PRO A 229 -36.92 -3.76 -2.99
C PRO A 229 -36.77 -3.79 -4.52
N GLY A 230 -37.69 -4.46 -5.20
CA GLY A 230 -37.77 -4.52 -6.65
C GLY A 230 -39.18 -4.31 -7.20
N PHE A 231 -39.28 -3.65 -8.35
CA PHE A 231 -40.52 -3.59 -9.12
C PHE A 231 -40.74 -4.91 -9.87
N ALA A 232 -41.97 -5.42 -9.80
CA ALA A 232 -42.45 -6.50 -10.66
C ALA A 232 -43.87 -6.19 -11.15
N ARG A 233 -44.22 -6.75 -12.30
CA ARG A 233 -45.63 -6.92 -12.67
C ARG A 233 -46.27 -7.92 -11.70
N CYS A 234 -47.46 -7.61 -11.21
CA CYS A 234 -48.18 -8.43 -10.24
C CYS A 234 -49.69 -8.42 -10.48
N LEU A 235 -50.35 -9.46 -10.00
CA LEU A 235 -51.81 -9.59 -10.03
C LEU A 235 -52.37 -9.37 -8.61
N CYS A 236 -52.95 -8.20 -8.39
CA CYS A 236 -53.64 -7.82 -7.15
C CYS A 236 -55.16 -7.99 -7.35
N GLY A 237 -55.86 -8.50 -6.34
CA GLY A 237 -57.22 -9.03 -6.52
C GLY A 237 -58.29 -8.03 -6.98
N SER A 238 -58.80 -8.25 -8.19
CA SER A 238 -60.18 -7.93 -8.56
C SER A 238 -60.82 -9.14 -9.25
N GLN A 239 -61.50 -10.01 -8.48
CA GLN A 239 -62.28 -11.10 -9.07
C GLN A 239 -63.53 -10.51 -9.76
N GLY A 240 -63.61 -10.63 -11.10
CA GLY A 240 -64.71 -9.96 -11.82
C GLY A 240 -64.98 -10.27 -13.29
N SER A 241 -64.21 -11.09 -14.03
CA SER A 241 -64.65 -11.56 -15.35
C SER A 241 -63.91 -12.81 -15.87
N SER A 242 -64.71 -13.79 -16.26
CA SER A 242 -64.45 -15.03 -17.01
C SER A 242 -63.29 -15.07 -18.03
N GLU A 243 -62.39 -16.04 -17.85
CA GLU A 243 -61.72 -16.80 -18.92
C GLU A 243 -61.69 -18.27 -18.43
N GLN A 244 -62.56 -19.17 -18.91
CA GLN A 244 -62.43 -19.94 -20.15
C GLN A 244 -61.32 -21.01 -20.04
N GLU A 245 -61.66 -22.19 -19.49
CA GLU A 245 -60.84 -23.40 -19.66
C GLU A 245 -61.02 -23.91 -21.10
N ASP A 246 -60.16 -23.47 -22.03
CA ASP A 246 -60.06 -24.14 -23.32
C ASP A 246 -59.36 -25.49 -23.13
N LYS A 247 -60.13 -26.57 -23.30
CA LYS A 247 -59.63 -27.93 -23.50
C LYS A 247 -59.64 -28.20 -24.99
N ASP A 248 -58.47 -28.51 -25.55
CA ASP A 248 -58.37 -28.95 -26.93
C ASP A 248 -59.14 -30.27 -27.16
N ASP A 249 -60.00 -30.26 -28.17
CA ASP A 249 -60.72 -31.45 -28.67
C ASP A 249 -59.78 -32.32 -29.52
N GLU A 250 -59.29 -33.44 -28.98
CA GLU A 250 -58.88 -34.57 -29.82
C GLU A 250 -60.12 -35.40 -30.19
N LYS A 251 -60.52 -35.33 -31.46
CA LYS A 251 -61.52 -36.23 -32.06
C LYS A 251 -60.85 -37.50 -32.56
N GLU A 252 -61.20 -38.65 -31.98
CA GLU A 252 -61.17 -39.93 -32.69
C GLU A 252 -62.53 -40.62 -32.66
N GLU A 253 -62.74 -41.48 -33.66
CA GLU A 253 -64.07 -41.85 -34.16
C GLU A 253 -64.78 -42.98 -33.39
N GLU A 254 -66.10 -42.99 -33.53
CA GLU A 254 -67.04 -43.92 -32.90
C GLU A 254 -67.08 -45.29 -33.62
N ILE A 255 -66.68 -46.38 -32.93
CA ILE A 255 -67.04 -47.76 -33.36
C ILE A 255 -67.51 -48.63 -32.17
N ARG A 256 -68.84 -48.82 -32.14
CA ARG A 256 -69.64 -50.01 -31.74
C ARG A 256 -69.26 -50.91 -30.54
N GLU A 257 -70.29 -51.04 -29.67
CA GLU A 257 -70.88 -52.30 -29.18
C GLU A 257 -69.96 -53.43 -28.67
N THR A 258 -70.00 -53.69 -27.35
CA THR A 258 -70.91 -54.74 -26.83
C THR A 258 -71.03 -54.72 -25.30
N THR A 259 -72.23 -54.99 -24.81
CA THR A 259 -72.53 -55.25 -23.39
C THR A 259 -72.09 -56.65 -22.98
N THR A 260 -71.56 -56.84 -21.76
CA THR A 260 -72.06 -57.88 -20.82
C THR A 260 -71.49 -57.79 -19.39
N ARG A 261 -72.41 -57.78 -18.40
CA ARG A 261 -72.36 -58.51 -17.10
C ARG A 261 -71.30 -58.18 -16.02
N LYS A 262 -71.75 -57.33 -15.07
CA LYS A 262 -71.86 -57.58 -13.60
C LYS A 262 -71.83 -59.07 -13.14
N PRO A 263 -71.72 -59.37 -11.82
CA PRO A 263 -71.06 -58.66 -10.69
C PRO A 263 -70.29 -59.65 -9.75
N PHE A 264 -69.74 -59.20 -8.60
CA PHE A 264 -70.18 -59.64 -7.25
C PHE A 264 -69.51 -58.80 -6.13
N ASN A 265 -69.97 -58.98 -4.88
CA ASN A 265 -69.75 -58.14 -3.70
C ASN A 265 -69.65 -59.01 -2.43
N ILE A 266 -69.38 -58.42 -1.25
CA ILE A 266 -69.58 -58.96 0.13
C ILE A 266 -68.50 -59.96 0.62
N ASN A 267 -68.03 -59.98 1.88
CA ASN A 267 -67.93 -59.04 3.02
C ASN A 267 -67.02 -59.69 4.12
N ASP A 268 -67.00 -59.10 5.32
CA ASP A 268 -66.76 -59.68 6.66
C ASP A 268 -65.34 -59.41 7.21
N ALA A 269 -65.16 -58.51 8.19
CA ALA A 269 -65.55 -58.53 9.62
C ALA A 269 -64.47 -59.23 10.48
N ASP A 270 -64.14 -58.91 11.73
CA ASP A 270 -64.37 -57.81 12.69
C ASP A 270 -63.51 -58.19 13.94
N GLU A 271 -63.58 -57.40 15.03
CA GLU A 271 -63.15 -57.70 16.42
C GLU A 271 -61.83 -57.07 16.95
N GLU A 272 -61.74 -57.00 18.28
CA GLU A 272 -61.46 -55.78 19.07
C GLU A 272 -60.77 -56.12 20.43
N TRP A 273 -60.36 -55.11 21.22
CA TRP A 273 -59.78 -55.15 22.60
C TRP A 273 -58.31 -55.69 22.69
N ASP A 274 -57.45 -55.31 23.64
CA ASP A 274 -57.52 -54.41 24.82
C ASP A 274 -56.11 -53.88 25.17
N GLY A 275 -55.95 -52.88 26.05
CA GLY A 275 -54.65 -52.57 26.68
C GLY A 275 -54.39 -51.11 27.10
N MET A 276 -54.17 -50.89 28.40
CA MET A 276 -54.08 -49.59 29.09
C MET A 276 -52.73 -49.42 29.81
N GLU A 277 -52.17 -48.20 29.84
CA GLU A 277 -51.34 -47.72 30.96
C GLU A 277 -51.33 -46.17 31.04
N GLU A 278 -51.19 -45.62 32.24
CA GLU A 278 -51.47 -44.22 32.64
C GLU A 278 -50.29 -43.63 33.47
N TYR A 279 -50.42 -42.38 33.98
CA TYR A 279 -49.46 -41.53 34.74
C TYR A 279 -48.53 -40.62 33.89
N ASP A 280 -48.32 -39.32 34.19
CA ASP A 280 -48.95 -38.44 35.21
C ASP A 280 -48.96 -36.95 34.74
N ASN A 281 -49.64 -36.07 35.50
CA ASN A 281 -50.12 -34.73 35.13
C ASN A 281 -49.26 -33.51 35.55
N ASN A 282 -49.74 -32.33 35.13
CA ASN A 282 -49.50 -30.97 35.65
C ASN A 282 -48.11 -30.35 35.38
N GLU A 283 -47.96 -29.05 35.09
CA GLU A 283 -48.86 -27.88 35.06
C GLU A 283 -48.29 -26.83 34.06
N HIS A 284 -48.96 -25.76 33.62
CA HIS A 284 -50.22 -25.10 34.02
C HIS A 284 -50.90 -24.50 32.75
N TYR A 285 -52.10 -23.90 32.87
CA TYR A 285 -52.75 -23.09 31.82
C TYR A 285 -53.22 -21.76 32.41
N GLU A 286 -52.77 -20.62 31.89
CA GLU A 286 -53.49 -19.34 32.05
C GLU A 286 -54.08 -18.94 30.69
N ASN A 287 -55.32 -18.46 30.74
CA ASN A 287 -56.16 -18.07 29.61
C ASN A 287 -56.58 -16.60 29.78
N TYR A 288 -57.50 -16.11 28.94
CA TYR A 288 -57.88 -14.70 28.73
C TYR A 288 -56.94 -13.98 27.73
N ASP A 289 -57.41 -13.33 26.65
CA ASP A 289 -58.80 -13.04 26.27
C ASP A 289 -59.05 -13.08 24.76
N VAL A 290 -60.32 -13.32 24.38
CA VAL A 290 -60.80 -13.22 23.00
C VAL A 290 -61.55 -11.91 22.84
N GLU A 291 -60.88 -10.88 22.33
CA GLU A 291 -61.57 -9.70 21.78
C GLU A 291 -61.70 -9.81 20.26
N ALA A 292 -62.95 -10.00 19.83
CA ALA A 292 -63.35 -9.86 18.44
C ALA A 292 -63.88 -8.44 18.17
N THR A 293 -63.93 -8.06 16.87
CA THR A 293 -64.25 -6.72 16.33
C THR A 293 -63.09 -5.71 16.48
N THR A 294 -62.72 -4.92 15.47
CA THR A 294 -63.46 -4.42 14.30
C THR A 294 -62.65 -4.50 12.99
N GLY A 295 -63.34 -4.43 11.85
CA GLY A 295 -62.72 -4.63 10.53
C GLY A 295 -61.79 -3.51 10.09
N MET A 296 -60.59 -3.89 9.64
CA MET A 296 -59.75 -3.13 8.71
C MET A 296 -59.46 -4.03 7.50
N ASN A 297 -59.51 -3.47 6.29
CA ASN A 297 -59.14 -4.20 5.07
C ASN A 297 -57.71 -4.71 5.18
N MET A 298 -57.51 -6.03 5.25
CA MET A 298 -56.23 -6.62 4.88
C MET A 298 -56.08 -6.41 3.36
N MET A 299 -55.16 -5.54 2.96
CA MET A 299 -54.75 -5.46 1.56
C MET A 299 -54.14 -6.81 1.18
N GLU A 300 -54.73 -7.47 0.20
CA GLU A 300 -54.34 -8.81 -0.21
C GLU A 300 -52.96 -8.80 -0.87
N GLU A 301 -52.15 -9.83 -0.62
CA GLU A 301 -50.82 -9.96 -1.20
C GLU A 301 -50.93 -10.26 -2.70
N CYS A 302 -50.19 -9.53 -3.53
CA CYS A 302 -50.30 -9.64 -4.98
C CYS A 302 -49.42 -10.78 -5.52
N GLN A 303 -49.94 -11.53 -6.50
CA GLN A 303 -49.19 -12.62 -7.11
C GLN A 303 -48.21 -12.09 -8.17
N SER A 304 -46.92 -12.14 -7.87
CA SER A 304 -45.80 -11.73 -8.74
C SER A 304 -45.11 -12.90 -9.45
N GLU A 305 -45.11 -14.09 -8.84
CA GLU A 305 -44.17 -15.18 -9.19
C GLU A 305 -44.30 -15.70 -10.63
N ARG A 306 -45.48 -15.54 -11.24
CA ARG A 306 -45.74 -15.88 -12.65
C ARG A 306 -45.47 -14.73 -13.62
N THR A 307 -45.56 -13.49 -13.14
CA THR A 307 -45.52 -12.25 -13.95
C THR A 307 -44.23 -11.45 -13.76
N LYS A 308 -43.32 -11.88 -12.89
CA LYS A 308 -42.04 -11.20 -12.60
C LYS A 308 -41.10 -11.06 -13.79
N PHE A 309 -41.34 -11.81 -14.87
CA PHE A 309 -40.62 -11.73 -16.14
C PHE A 309 -41.22 -10.69 -17.11
N ASP A 310 -42.41 -10.16 -16.82
CA ASP A 310 -43.15 -9.26 -17.70
C ASP A 310 -43.02 -7.79 -17.22
N GLU A 311 -43.02 -6.85 -18.18
CA GLU A 311 -43.08 -5.43 -17.87
C GLU A 311 -44.49 -5.05 -17.35
N PRO A 312 -44.62 -4.19 -16.31
CA PRO A 312 -45.91 -3.64 -15.89
C PRO A 312 -46.53 -2.77 -16.98
N THR A 313 -47.81 -3.00 -17.29
CA THR A 313 -48.54 -2.25 -18.34
C THR A 313 -49.24 -0.99 -17.82
N GLY A 314 -49.30 -0.77 -16.50
CA GLY A 314 -49.91 0.40 -15.90
C GLY A 314 -49.45 0.69 -14.48
N PHE A 315 -50.30 1.38 -13.71
CA PHE A 315 -50.07 1.63 -12.28
C PHE A 315 -50.63 0.50 -11.41
N ASP A 316 -51.74 -0.11 -11.85
CA ASP A 316 -52.53 -1.09 -11.08
C ASP A 316 -51.94 -2.52 -11.12
N ASP A 317 -50.96 -2.78 -11.97
CA ASP A 317 -50.20 -4.03 -12.06
C ASP A 317 -48.72 -3.87 -11.64
N ARG A 318 -48.31 -2.68 -11.17
CA ARG A 318 -46.94 -2.38 -10.73
C ARG A 318 -46.81 -2.54 -9.21
N CYS A 319 -46.24 -3.66 -8.78
CA CYS A 319 -45.88 -3.89 -7.37
C CYS A 319 -44.46 -3.45 -7.03
N ILE A 320 -44.25 -3.20 -5.74
CA ILE A 320 -42.94 -3.40 -5.10
C ILE A 320 -42.99 -4.78 -4.41
N CYS A 321 -41.89 -5.51 -4.55
CA CYS A 321 -41.62 -6.81 -3.98
C CYS A 321 -40.32 -6.75 -3.17
N ALA A 322 -40.19 -7.58 -2.13
CA ALA A 322 -38.87 -7.94 -1.65
C ALA A 322 -38.29 -9.02 -2.57
N PHE A 323 -37.22 -8.72 -3.28
CA PHE A 323 -36.59 -9.59 -4.27
C PHE A 323 -35.26 -10.13 -3.76
N ASP A 324 -35.04 -11.42 -3.99
CA ASP A 324 -33.77 -12.09 -3.72
C ASP A 324 -33.09 -12.48 -5.04
N ARG A 325 -31.95 -11.82 -5.36
CA ARG A 325 -31.15 -12.15 -6.56
C ARG A 325 -30.60 -13.58 -6.56
N SER A 326 -30.54 -14.26 -5.42
CA SER A 326 -29.93 -15.60 -5.30
C SER A 326 -30.91 -16.74 -5.60
N THR A 327 -32.17 -16.62 -5.19
CA THR A 327 -33.23 -17.59 -5.49
C THR A 327 -34.12 -17.16 -6.65
N HIS A 328 -34.03 -15.89 -7.06
CA HIS A 328 -34.96 -15.19 -7.95
C HIS A 328 -36.39 -15.09 -7.39
N ASP A 329 -36.61 -15.29 -6.08
CA ASP A 329 -37.92 -15.13 -5.45
C ASP A 329 -38.28 -13.64 -5.31
N ALA A 330 -39.53 -13.30 -5.63
CA ALA A 330 -40.10 -11.97 -5.42
C ALA A 330 -41.25 -12.08 -4.40
N TRP A 331 -40.94 -11.95 -3.10
CA TRP A 331 -41.90 -12.14 -2.01
C TRP A 331 -41.50 -11.40 -0.71
N PRO A 332 -42.42 -10.68 -0.02
CA PRO A 332 -43.82 -10.47 -0.40
C PRO A 332 -43.99 -9.31 -1.39
N CYS A 333 -45.12 -9.27 -2.10
CA CYS A 333 -45.41 -8.26 -3.11
C CYS A 333 -46.73 -7.53 -2.88
N PHE A 334 -46.70 -6.21 -2.98
CA PHE A 334 -47.87 -5.34 -2.87
C PHE A 334 -47.77 -4.16 -3.84
N LEU A 335 -48.92 -3.58 -4.22
CA LEU A 335 -48.99 -2.40 -5.09
C LEU A 335 -48.00 -1.31 -4.64
N ASN A 336 -47.32 -0.68 -5.59
CA ASN A 336 -46.29 0.34 -5.35
C ASN A 336 -46.71 1.39 -4.29
N GLY A 337 -47.92 1.94 -4.41
CA GLY A 337 -48.46 2.95 -3.47
C GLY A 337 -48.81 2.46 -2.06
N THR A 338 -48.61 1.19 -1.73
CA THR A 338 -48.89 0.62 -0.39
C THR A 338 -47.65 0.46 0.49
N TRP A 339 -46.45 0.61 -0.08
CA TRP A 339 -45.20 0.53 0.66
C TRP A 339 -44.84 1.88 1.30
N GLU A 340 -44.51 1.87 2.59
CA GLU A 340 -44.16 3.07 3.36
C GLU A 340 -42.64 3.14 3.59
N THR A 341 -41.99 4.22 3.13
CA THR A 341 -40.57 4.50 3.46
C THR A 341 -40.48 5.08 4.86
N THR A 342 -39.75 4.42 5.78
CA THR A 342 -39.64 4.81 7.19
C THR A 342 -38.24 4.56 7.78
N GLU A 343 -38.02 4.91 9.04
CA GLU A 343 -36.84 4.47 9.81
C GLU A 343 -37.17 3.18 10.57
N CYS A 344 -36.34 2.15 10.43
CA CYS A 344 -36.42 0.90 11.19
C CYS A 344 -35.41 0.89 12.36
N ASP A 345 -35.77 0.23 13.46
CA ASP A 345 -34.94 0.16 14.68
C ASP A 345 -33.68 -0.69 14.48
N THR A 346 -33.83 -1.81 13.77
CA THR A 346 -32.75 -2.75 13.44
C THR A 346 -33.01 -3.42 12.09
N CYS A 347 -31.94 -3.62 11.32
CA CYS A 347 -31.90 -4.45 10.12
C CYS A 347 -30.82 -5.53 10.29
N ASN A 348 -31.04 -6.73 9.73
CA ASN A 348 -30.08 -7.83 9.80
C ASN A 348 -29.20 -7.91 8.53
N GLU A 349 -28.24 -8.85 8.52
CA GLU A 349 -27.30 -9.10 7.41
C GLU A 349 -27.99 -9.56 6.10
N HIS A 350 -29.27 -9.93 6.17
CA HIS A 350 -30.13 -10.32 5.04
C HIS A 350 -30.99 -9.16 4.52
N ALA A 351 -30.70 -7.92 4.95
CA ALA A 351 -31.45 -6.69 4.67
C ALA A 351 -32.92 -6.69 5.13
N PHE A 352 -33.34 -7.65 5.96
CA PHE A 352 -34.65 -7.65 6.60
C PHE A 352 -34.63 -6.76 7.86
N CYS A 353 -35.64 -5.90 7.99
CA CYS A 353 -35.72 -4.88 9.03
C CYS A 353 -36.98 -4.99 9.91
N THR A 354 -36.92 -4.45 11.13
CA THR A 354 -38.03 -4.46 12.09
C THR A 354 -38.37 -3.06 12.62
N LYS A 355 -39.66 -2.75 12.68
CA LYS A 355 -40.23 -1.43 13.08
C LYS A 355 -40.75 -1.38 14.53
N ASP A 356 -40.87 -2.53 15.21
CA ASP A 356 -41.49 -2.68 16.54
C ASP A 356 -40.55 -3.42 17.51
N ASN A 357 -39.53 -2.77 18.10
CA ASN A 357 -38.89 -3.34 19.30
C ASN A 357 -38.52 -2.29 20.37
N LYS A 358 -39.38 -2.16 21.40
CA LYS A 358 -39.33 -1.16 22.48
C LYS A 358 -38.10 -1.21 23.41
N THR A 359 -37.06 -1.96 23.09
CA THR A 359 -35.85 -2.17 23.92
C THR A 359 -34.51 -1.96 23.20
N ALA A 360 -34.49 -1.64 21.91
CA ALA A 360 -33.24 -1.51 21.14
C ALA A 360 -32.58 -0.12 21.25
N LYS A 361 -31.37 -0.05 21.81
CA LYS A 361 -30.44 1.09 21.63
C LYS A 361 -29.62 0.90 20.34
N GLY A 362 -30.30 0.77 19.20
CA GLY A 362 -29.69 0.53 17.88
C GLY A 362 -29.51 1.79 17.03
N HIS A 363 -28.67 1.70 16.00
CA HIS A 363 -28.62 2.71 14.93
C HIS A 363 -29.85 2.56 14.03
N ARG A 364 -30.73 3.57 14.05
CA ARG A 364 -31.87 3.63 13.12
C ARG A 364 -31.38 3.64 11.68
N SER A 365 -32.02 2.81 10.85
CA SER A 365 -31.65 2.61 9.46
C SER A 365 -32.84 2.88 8.55
N PRO A 366 -32.67 3.57 7.41
CA PRO A 366 -33.77 3.82 6.48
C PRO A 366 -34.21 2.50 5.82
N CYS A 367 -35.52 2.29 5.76
CA CYS A 367 -36.14 1.07 5.27
C CYS A 367 -37.44 1.37 4.51
N ILE A 368 -37.91 0.40 3.73
CA ILE A 368 -39.22 0.42 3.10
C ILE A 368 -40.04 -0.76 3.61
N CYS A 369 -41.28 -0.49 4.04
CA CYS A 369 -42.13 -1.46 4.74
C CYS A 369 -43.40 -1.74 3.94
N ALA A 370 -43.71 -3.03 3.79
CA ALA A 370 -44.98 -3.52 3.25
C ALA A 370 -46.11 -3.42 4.29
N PRO A 371 -47.39 -3.41 3.87
CA PRO A 371 -48.55 -3.48 4.77
C PRO A 371 -48.53 -4.67 5.74
N SER A 372 -47.86 -5.77 5.38
CA SER A 372 -47.67 -6.98 6.21
C SER A 372 -46.67 -6.83 7.37
N LYS A 373 -46.17 -5.61 7.63
CA LYS A 373 -45.04 -5.30 8.54
C LYS A 373 -43.68 -5.90 8.13
N PHE A 374 -43.57 -6.50 6.95
CA PHE A 374 -42.30 -6.92 6.37
C PHE A 374 -41.55 -5.68 5.87
N CYS A 375 -40.34 -5.42 6.37
CA CYS A 375 -39.53 -4.26 5.96
C CYS A 375 -38.17 -4.69 5.39
N VAL A 376 -37.70 -3.96 4.39
CA VAL A 376 -36.41 -4.16 3.71
C VAL A 376 -35.55 -2.91 3.86
N ALA A 377 -34.24 -3.08 4.04
CA ALA A 377 -33.29 -1.97 4.11
C ALA A 377 -33.30 -1.18 2.79
N TYR A 378 -33.58 0.11 2.85
CA TYR A 378 -33.74 0.94 1.66
C TYR A 378 -33.50 2.41 1.98
N ASN A 379 -32.47 2.99 1.38
CA ASN A 379 -32.01 4.35 1.68
C ASN A 379 -32.63 5.45 0.79
N GLY A 380 -33.52 5.09 -0.15
CA GLY A 380 -34.18 6.02 -1.06
C GLY A 380 -33.30 6.69 -2.11
N LYS A 381 -32.00 6.36 -2.19
CA LYS A 381 -31.06 6.99 -3.14
C LYS A 381 -31.08 6.34 -4.52
N THR A 382 -31.29 5.02 -4.56
CA THR A 382 -31.34 4.22 -5.79
C THR A 382 -32.78 3.72 -5.99
N PRO A 383 -33.34 3.71 -7.22
CA PRO A 383 -34.66 3.12 -7.45
C PRO A 383 -34.66 1.61 -7.13
N PRO A 384 -35.82 1.03 -6.75
CA PRO A 384 -36.00 -0.42 -6.66
C PRO A 384 -35.63 -1.13 -7.98
N ILE A 385 -35.03 -2.33 -7.88
CA ILE A 385 -34.61 -3.12 -9.05
C ILE A 385 -35.80 -3.48 -9.95
N GLU A 386 -35.68 -3.30 -11.26
CA GLU A 386 -36.68 -3.79 -12.21
C GLU A 386 -36.46 -5.30 -12.43
N ILE A 387 -37.35 -6.12 -11.87
CA ILE A 387 -37.14 -7.58 -11.78
C ILE A 387 -37.22 -8.22 -13.16
N TRP A 388 -38.08 -7.72 -14.06
CA TRP A 388 -38.23 -8.27 -15.42
C TRP A 388 -36.97 -8.05 -16.26
N THR A 389 -36.39 -6.84 -16.27
CA THR A 389 -35.14 -6.55 -16.98
C THR A 389 -33.94 -7.28 -16.37
N TYR A 390 -33.89 -7.46 -15.05
CA TYR A 390 -32.88 -8.30 -14.41
C TYR A 390 -32.98 -9.77 -14.84
N LEU A 391 -34.17 -10.37 -14.78
CA LEU A 391 -34.37 -11.78 -15.09
C LEU A 391 -34.27 -12.11 -16.59
N GLN A 392 -34.50 -11.14 -17.47
CA GLN A 392 -34.32 -11.28 -18.93
C GLN A 392 -32.86 -11.09 -19.39
N GLY A 393 -31.90 -10.90 -18.48
CA GLY A 393 -30.49 -10.65 -18.84
C GLY A 393 -30.24 -9.26 -19.43
N GLY A 394 -31.11 -8.29 -19.12
CA GLY A 394 -30.95 -6.91 -19.52
C GLY A 394 -29.68 -6.27 -18.93
N THR A 395 -29.33 -5.08 -19.44
CA THR A 395 -28.21 -4.30 -18.90
C THR A 395 -28.39 -4.08 -17.39
N PRO A 396 -27.30 -4.06 -16.58
CA PRO A 396 -27.41 -3.98 -15.13
C PRO A 396 -28.37 -2.88 -14.69
N THR A 397 -29.41 -3.27 -13.94
CA THR A 397 -30.45 -2.44 -13.33
C THR A 397 -29.90 -1.63 -12.14
N GLU A 398 -28.69 -1.11 -12.32
CA GLU A 398 -27.90 -0.41 -11.33
C GLU A 398 -27.99 1.10 -11.60
N ASP A 399 -27.98 1.89 -10.54
CA ASP A 399 -28.08 3.36 -10.63
C ASP A 399 -27.10 3.94 -11.67
N PRO A 400 -27.56 4.76 -12.63
CA PRO A 400 -26.68 5.43 -13.59
C PRO A 400 -25.50 6.18 -12.95
N ASN A 401 -25.68 6.75 -11.75
CA ASN A 401 -24.60 7.40 -11.00
C ASN A 401 -23.56 6.40 -10.49
N PHE A 402 -23.99 5.21 -10.08
CA PHE A 402 -23.10 4.11 -9.71
C PHE A 402 -22.34 3.60 -10.93
N LEU A 403 -23.03 3.31 -12.05
CA LEU A 403 -22.39 2.87 -13.29
C LEU A 403 -21.38 3.90 -13.83
N GLU A 404 -21.62 5.20 -13.62
CA GLU A 404 -20.63 6.26 -13.86
C GLU A 404 -19.46 6.21 -12.86
N ALA A 405 -19.70 6.11 -11.56
CA ALA A 405 -18.64 6.04 -10.52
C ALA A 405 -17.69 4.84 -10.71
N MET A 406 -18.22 3.73 -11.24
CA MET A 406 -17.47 2.54 -11.63
C MET A 406 -16.54 2.78 -12.84
N GLY A 407 -16.93 3.67 -13.75
CA GLY A 407 -16.06 4.15 -14.83
C GLY A 407 -15.77 3.18 -15.97
N PHE A 408 -16.58 2.13 -16.16
CA PHE A 408 -16.42 1.16 -17.27
C PHE A 408 -16.90 1.69 -18.64
N GLN A 409 -17.52 2.88 -18.69
CA GLN A 409 -18.10 3.43 -19.92
C GLN A 409 -17.02 3.70 -20.98
N GLY A 410 -17.21 3.16 -22.18
CA GLY A 410 -16.27 3.32 -23.31
C GLY A 410 -14.99 2.48 -23.22
N MET A 411 -14.83 1.63 -22.21
CA MET A 411 -13.70 0.69 -22.14
C MET A 411 -13.95 -0.52 -23.05
N THR A 412 -12.96 -0.86 -23.88
CA THR A 412 -12.96 -2.05 -24.75
C THR A 412 -11.78 -2.98 -24.52
N ASP A 413 -10.77 -2.54 -23.75
CA ASP A 413 -9.62 -3.35 -23.37
C ASP A 413 -9.91 -4.13 -22.09
N GLU A 414 -9.97 -5.45 -22.19
CA GLU A 414 -10.19 -6.37 -21.06
C GLU A 414 -9.19 -6.14 -19.91
N VAL A 415 -7.93 -5.82 -20.21
CA VAL A 415 -6.89 -5.58 -19.20
C VAL A 415 -7.18 -4.29 -18.43
N ALA A 416 -7.63 -3.25 -19.12
CA ALA A 416 -8.07 -2.00 -18.50
C ALA A 416 -9.34 -2.19 -17.65
N ILE A 417 -10.29 -3.00 -18.12
CA ILE A 417 -11.53 -3.33 -17.39
C ILE A 417 -11.20 -4.10 -16.10
N VAL A 418 -10.35 -5.14 -16.15
CA VAL A 418 -9.87 -5.87 -14.97
C VAL A 418 -9.15 -4.94 -13.99
N THR A 419 -8.29 -4.06 -14.48
CA THR A 419 -7.58 -3.06 -13.66
C THR A 419 -8.55 -2.11 -12.94
N LYS A 420 -9.55 -1.57 -13.66
CA LYS A 420 -10.55 -0.66 -13.07
C LYS A 420 -11.47 -1.39 -12.09
N ALA A 421 -11.86 -2.63 -12.38
CA ALA A 421 -12.66 -3.46 -11.47
C ALA A 421 -11.92 -3.77 -10.17
N LYS A 422 -10.61 -4.08 -10.24
CA LYS A 422 -9.75 -4.25 -9.07
C LYS A 422 -9.64 -2.97 -8.23
N GLU A 423 -9.53 -1.80 -8.87
CA GLU A 423 -9.59 -0.50 -8.16
C GLU A 423 -10.93 -0.31 -7.45
N ASN A 424 -12.05 -0.56 -8.15
CA ASN A 424 -13.39 -0.39 -7.59
C ASN A 424 -13.66 -1.34 -6.41
N ILE A 425 -13.21 -2.60 -6.48
CA ILE A 425 -13.32 -3.56 -5.35
C ILE A 425 -12.51 -3.08 -4.15
N MET A 426 -11.27 -2.61 -4.35
CA MET A 426 -10.46 -2.02 -3.27
C MET A 426 -11.16 -0.83 -2.62
N PHE A 427 -11.77 0.05 -3.41
CA PHE A 427 -12.49 1.22 -2.91
C PHE A 427 -13.76 0.81 -2.15
N ALA A 428 -14.51 -0.17 -2.66
CA ALA A 428 -15.67 -0.74 -1.98
C ALA A 428 -15.29 -1.32 -0.61
N MET A 429 -14.20 -2.09 -0.55
CA MET A 429 -13.71 -2.71 0.68
C MET A 429 -13.16 -1.69 1.69
N ALA A 430 -12.74 -0.50 1.27
CA ALA A 430 -12.33 0.58 2.17
C ALA A 430 -13.50 1.25 2.92
N THR A 431 -14.75 0.94 2.57
CA THR A 431 -15.93 1.35 3.35
C THR A 431 -16.14 0.49 4.61
N LEU A 432 -15.53 -0.70 4.66
CA LEU A 432 -15.63 -1.66 5.76
C LEU A 432 -14.61 -1.38 6.87
N SER A 433 -14.89 -1.89 8.08
CA SER A 433 -13.93 -1.84 9.18
C SER A 433 -12.69 -2.67 8.89
N MET A 434 -11.56 -2.33 9.52
CA MET A 434 -10.31 -3.11 9.39
C MET A 434 -10.49 -4.57 9.86
N GLN A 435 -11.37 -4.82 10.84
CA GLN A 435 -11.65 -6.15 11.35
C GLN A 435 -12.48 -7.00 10.37
N ASP A 436 -13.44 -6.38 9.67
CA ASP A 436 -14.24 -7.09 8.67
C ASP A 436 -13.40 -7.40 7.43
N ARG A 437 -12.53 -6.48 7.02
CA ARG A 437 -11.53 -6.73 5.97
C ARG A 437 -10.58 -7.88 6.32
N GLU A 438 -10.16 -8.02 7.57
CA GLU A 438 -9.36 -9.16 8.04
C GLU A 438 -10.13 -10.49 7.93
N ARG A 439 -11.43 -10.50 8.34
CA ARG A 439 -12.30 -11.69 8.26
C ARG A 439 -12.56 -12.16 6.82
N LEU A 440 -12.72 -11.23 5.88
CA LEU A 440 -12.94 -11.51 4.46
C LEU A 440 -11.66 -11.97 3.74
N SER A 441 -10.49 -11.70 4.32
CA SER A 441 -9.19 -12.10 3.79
C SER A 441 -8.75 -13.48 4.31
N THR A 442 -7.55 -13.91 3.90
CA THR A 442 -6.99 -15.19 4.33
C THR A 442 -6.38 -15.10 5.73
N THR A 443 -6.35 -16.22 6.46
CA THR A 443 -5.77 -16.30 7.81
C THR A 443 -4.31 -16.76 7.79
N LYS A 444 -3.57 -16.54 8.89
CA LYS A 444 -2.16 -16.94 9.03
C LYS A 444 -1.92 -18.41 8.69
N ARG A 445 -2.81 -19.30 9.17
CA ARG A 445 -2.73 -20.76 8.98
C ARG A 445 -3.16 -21.22 7.59
N GLU A 446 -4.12 -20.54 6.96
CA GLU A 446 -4.51 -20.80 5.57
C GLU A 446 -3.35 -20.49 4.61
N LEU A 447 -2.61 -19.39 4.83
CA LEU A 447 -1.50 -19.01 3.97
C LEU A 447 -0.19 -19.75 4.33
N VAL A 448 0.20 -19.78 5.61
CA VAL A 448 1.47 -20.35 6.09
C VAL A 448 1.24 -21.70 6.76
N HIS A 449 1.28 -22.79 5.99
CA HIS A 449 1.10 -24.14 6.53
C HIS A 449 2.29 -24.63 7.37
N LYS A 450 3.53 -24.31 6.96
CA LYS A 450 4.75 -24.66 7.74
C LYS A 450 5.77 -23.53 7.67
N CYS A 451 6.44 -23.27 8.79
CA CYS A 451 7.52 -22.30 8.88
C CYS A 451 8.71 -22.91 9.63
N SER A 452 9.92 -22.59 9.19
CA SER A 452 11.16 -22.86 9.91
C SER A 452 12.15 -21.72 9.78
N PHE A 453 12.86 -21.40 10.86
CA PHE A 453 13.93 -20.40 10.92
C PHE A 453 15.11 -20.96 11.70
N ASN A 454 16.34 -20.80 11.20
CA ASN A 454 17.55 -21.41 11.79
C ASN A 454 17.41 -22.94 12.04
N GLY A 455 16.67 -23.65 11.18
CA GLY A 455 16.38 -25.08 11.31
C GLY A 455 15.38 -25.47 12.40
N LYS A 456 14.81 -24.52 13.15
CA LYS A 456 13.75 -24.73 14.15
C LYS A 456 12.38 -24.38 13.55
N ALA A 457 11.31 -25.04 13.98
CA ALA A 457 9.95 -24.66 13.60
C ALA A 457 9.58 -23.30 14.22
N CYS A 458 8.87 -22.46 13.46
CA CYS A 458 8.32 -21.19 13.95
C CYS A 458 6.95 -21.41 14.62
N ASP A 459 6.54 -20.49 15.48
CA ASP A 459 5.13 -20.36 15.88
C ASP A 459 4.42 -19.41 14.92
N ILE A 460 3.54 -19.95 14.08
CA ILE A 460 2.81 -19.17 13.07
C ILE A 460 1.89 -18.10 13.70
N GLU A 461 1.38 -18.29 14.92
CA GLU A 461 0.54 -17.28 15.56
C GLU A 461 1.35 -16.14 16.18
N ALA A 462 2.47 -16.49 16.84
CA ALA A 462 3.27 -15.55 17.63
C ALA A 462 4.39 -14.85 16.83
N ASP A 463 5.02 -15.53 15.86
CA ASP A 463 6.17 -14.98 15.11
C ASP A 463 5.75 -14.04 13.95
N PHE A 464 4.45 -14.03 13.60
CA PHE A 464 3.89 -13.26 12.48
C PHE A 464 2.84 -12.24 12.96
N LEU A 465 3.05 -10.97 12.60
CA LEU A 465 2.07 -9.89 12.79
C LEU A 465 1.17 -9.76 11.56
N THR A 466 -0.16 -9.75 11.75
CA THR A 466 -1.10 -9.39 10.69
C THR A 466 -1.14 -7.87 10.52
N HIS A 467 -1.15 -7.40 9.27
CA HIS A 467 -1.60 -6.07 8.90
C HIS A 467 -2.44 -6.15 7.63
N ILE A 468 -3.37 -5.21 7.44
CA ILE A 468 -4.28 -5.19 6.28
C ILE A 468 -3.77 -4.17 5.27
N ASP A 469 -3.37 -4.67 4.11
CA ASP A 469 -3.01 -3.87 2.94
C ASP A 469 -4.25 -3.59 2.07
N PRO A 470 -4.41 -2.37 1.49
CA PRO A 470 -5.52 -2.05 0.58
C PRO A 470 -5.60 -2.91 -0.69
N VAL A 471 -4.46 -3.34 -1.22
CA VAL A 471 -4.33 -4.05 -2.50
C VAL A 471 -4.26 -5.56 -2.30
N PHE A 472 -3.64 -6.04 -1.22
CA PHE A 472 -3.37 -7.46 -0.96
C PHE A 472 -4.08 -8.07 0.26
N GLY A 473 -4.93 -7.32 0.98
CA GLY A 473 -5.68 -7.82 2.12
C GLY A 473 -4.78 -8.15 3.31
N SER A 474 -5.02 -9.28 4.00
CA SER A 474 -4.21 -9.73 5.13
C SER A 474 -2.80 -10.14 4.69
N CYS A 475 -1.82 -9.35 5.15
CA CYS A 475 -0.40 -9.59 5.02
C CYS A 475 0.21 -9.96 6.38
N PHE A 476 1.18 -10.88 6.39
CA PHE A 476 1.81 -11.41 7.61
C PHE A 476 3.31 -11.11 7.64
N THR A 477 3.75 -10.35 8.65
CA THR A 477 5.15 -9.94 8.82
C THR A 477 5.86 -10.83 9.83
N PHE A 478 6.76 -11.69 9.35
CA PHE A 478 7.73 -12.38 10.18
C PHE A 478 8.77 -11.38 10.73
N ASN A 479 9.25 -11.61 11.96
CA ASN A 479 10.32 -10.82 12.59
C ASN A 479 9.96 -9.32 12.78
N HIS A 480 8.67 -9.04 12.94
CA HIS A 480 8.11 -7.69 13.15
C HIS A 480 8.55 -7.03 14.47
N ASN A 481 8.89 -7.80 15.50
CA ASN A 481 9.16 -7.26 16.83
C ASN A 481 10.51 -6.52 16.86
N ARG A 482 10.46 -5.20 17.08
CA ARG A 482 11.61 -4.28 17.09
C ARG A 482 12.53 -4.48 18.30
N THR A 483 12.05 -5.06 19.40
CA THR A 483 12.87 -5.28 20.61
C THR A 483 13.77 -6.52 20.51
N VAL A 484 13.47 -7.45 19.60
CA VAL A 484 14.17 -8.74 19.48
C VAL A 484 15.12 -8.71 18.28
N ASN A 485 16.42 -8.90 18.50
CA ASN A 485 17.41 -9.00 17.41
C ASN A 485 17.57 -10.46 16.94
N LEU A 486 16.74 -10.87 15.97
CA LEU A 486 16.88 -12.14 15.27
C LEU A 486 18.02 -12.08 14.24
N THR A 487 18.87 -13.10 14.22
CA THR A 487 20.00 -13.27 13.29
C THR A 487 20.01 -14.68 12.71
N SER A 488 20.52 -14.85 11.49
CA SER A 488 20.82 -16.18 10.95
C SER A 488 22.16 -16.69 11.48
N ILE A 489 22.22 -17.95 11.89
CA ILE A 489 23.44 -18.59 12.43
C ILE A 489 24.57 -18.61 11.39
N ARG A 490 24.22 -18.83 10.12
CA ARG A 490 25.14 -18.87 8.99
C ARG A 490 24.41 -18.48 7.70
N ALA A 491 25.13 -18.07 6.66
CA ALA A 491 24.57 -17.95 5.32
C ALA A 491 24.16 -19.34 4.78
N GLY A 492 22.96 -19.44 4.19
CA GLY A 492 22.46 -20.64 3.51
C GLY A 492 20.98 -20.92 3.75
N PRO A 493 20.31 -21.67 2.85
CA PRO A 493 18.85 -21.86 2.88
C PRO A 493 18.32 -22.70 4.06
N MET A 494 19.21 -23.37 4.81
CA MET A 494 18.85 -24.09 6.05
C MET A 494 18.80 -23.18 7.29
N TYR A 495 19.46 -22.01 7.22
CA TYR A 495 19.61 -21.06 8.33
C TYR A 495 18.82 -19.74 8.12
N GLY A 496 18.18 -19.60 6.96
CA GLY A 496 17.22 -18.52 6.69
C GLY A 496 15.80 -18.87 7.15
N LEU A 497 14.85 -18.04 6.75
CA LEU A 497 13.42 -18.34 6.82
C LEU A 497 13.04 -19.27 5.65
N ARG A 498 12.46 -20.42 5.96
CA ARG A 498 11.96 -21.40 5.00
C ARG A 498 10.51 -21.73 5.34
N MET A 499 9.60 -21.43 4.42
CA MET A 499 8.17 -21.61 4.59
C MET A 499 7.61 -22.56 3.52
N LEU A 500 6.52 -23.25 3.87
CA LEU A 500 5.60 -23.87 2.92
C LEU A 500 4.30 -23.06 2.98
N VAL A 501 3.91 -22.54 1.83
CA VAL A 501 2.80 -21.61 1.66
C VAL A 501 1.75 -22.26 0.77
N TYR A 502 0.47 -22.09 1.11
CA TYR A 502 -0.67 -22.60 0.37
C TYR A 502 -1.55 -21.43 -0.09
N VAL A 503 -2.13 -21.52 -1.29
CA VAL A 503 -3.13 -20.57 -1.78
C VAL A 503 -4.27 -21.34 -2.44
N ASN A 504 -5.50 -21.04 -2.02
CA ASN A 504 -6.69 -21.68 -2.57
C ASN A 504 -7.13 -20.98 -3.87
N ALA A 505 -6.52 -21.34 -5.00
CA ALA A 505 -6.81 -20.74 -6.31
C ALA A 505 -8.29 -20.82 -6.74
N SER A 506 -9.07 -21.78 -6.20
CA SER A 506 -10.50 -21.93 -6.48
C SER A 506 -11.40 -20.89 -5.80
N ASP A 507 -10.87 -20.07 -4.90
CA ASP A 507 -11.59 -19.05 -4.11
C ASP A 507 -10.98 -17.64 -4.34
N TYR A 508 -10.33 -17.48 -5.49
CA TYR A 508 -9.77 -16.21 -5.96
C TYR A 508 -10.87 -15.34 -6.59
N MET A 509 -10.79 -14.02 -6.38
CA MET A 509 -11.67 -13.07 -7.06
C MET A 509 -11.43 -13.13 -8.58
N PRO A 510 -12.47 -13.03 -9.44
CA PRO A 510 -12.31 -13.02 -10.91
C PRO A 510 -11.34 -11.95 -11.44
N THR A 511 -11.15 -10.86 -10.68
CA THR A 511 -10.22 -9.77 -10.96
C THR A 511 -8.76 -10.06 -10.55
N THR A 512 -8.44 -11.28 -10.08
CA THR A 512 -7.09 -11.67 -9.65
C THR A 512 -6.31 -12.34 -10.80
N GLU A 513 -5.46 -11.56 -11.46
CA GLU A 513 -4.69 -11.96 -12.65
C GLU A 513 -3.77 -13.19 -12.48
N ALA A 514 -3.25 -13.45 -11.27
CA ALA A 514 -2.19 -14.45 -11.07
C ALA A 514 -2.27 -15.18 -9.71
N THR A 515 -1.96 -16.47 -9.72
CA THR A 515 -1.90 -17.31 -8.49
C THR A 515 -0.50 -17.35 -7.89
N GLY A 516 -0.42 -17.26 -6.57
CA GLY A 516 0.85 -17.17 -5.84
C GLY A 516 0.79 -16.13 -4.72
N VAL A 517 1.97 -15.71 -4.26
CA VAL A 517 2.14 -14.81 -3.12
C VAL A 517 3.12 -13.67 -3.40
N ARG A 518 2.92 -12.56 -2.70
CA ARG A 518 3.75 -11.35 -2.74
C ARG A 518 4.63 -11.32 -1.48
N LEU A 519 5.94 -11.12 -1.62
CA LEU A 519 6.90 -11.04 -0.51
C LEU A 519 7.64 -9.70 -0.51
N THR A 520 7.63 -8.99 0.61
CA THR A 520 8.37 -7.74 0.80
C THR A 520 9.45 -7.94 1.85
N ILE A 521 10.68 -7.52 1.55
CA ILE A 521 11.84 -7.65 2.43
C ILE A 521 12.27 -6.25 2.85
N HIS A 522 12.20 -5.95 4.15
CA HIS A 522 12.35 -4.59 4.67
C HIS A 522 13.05 -4.58 6.04
N ASP A 523 13.49 -3.40 6.50
CA ASP A 523 13.91 -3.24 7.89
C ASP A 523 12.68 -3.19 8.83
N LYS A 524 12.88 -3.43 10.13
CA LYS A 524 11.78 -3.51 11.11
C LYS A 524 11.08 -2.18 11.38
N GLU A 525 11.82 -1.10 11.13
CA GLU A 525 11.34 0.27 11.24
C GLU A 525 10.66 0.75 9.93
N ASP A 526 10.88 0.06 8.80
CA ASP A 526 10.29 0.43 7.51
C ASP A 526 8.87 -0.14 7.34
N PHE A 527 7.97 0.64 6.75
CA PHE A 527 6.65 0.15 6.34
C PHE A 527 6.78 -0.80 5.13
N PRO A 528 6.14 -1.98 5.12
CA PRO A 528 6.14 -2.85 3.96
C PRO A 528 5.25 -2.26 2.85
N PHE A 529 5.84 -1.91 1.71
CA PHE A 529 5.09 -1.54 0.50
C PHE A 529 5.06 -2.73 -0.49
N PRO A 530 4.09 -3.67 -0.37
CA PRO A 530 4.05 -4.88 -1.20
C PRO A 530 3.72 -4.61 -2.66
N ASP A 531 3.06 -3.50 -2.97
CA ASP A 531 2.84 -3.02 -4.33
C ASP A 531 4.18 -2.57 -4.96
N THR A 532 4.91 -1.65 -4.34
CA THR A 532 6.14 -1.05 -4.91
C THR A 532 7.39 -1.93 -4.79
N PHE A 533 7.60 -2.57 -3.63
CA PHE A 533 8.85 -3.31 -3.32
C PHE A 533 8.66 -4.83 -3.15
N GLY A 534 7.48 -5.34 -3.47
CA GLY A 534 7.19 -6.78 -3.41
C GLY A 534 7.82 -7.59 -4.55
N TYR A 535 8.19 -8.82 -4.23
CA TYR A 535 8.58 -9.88 -5.16
C TYR A 535 7.48 -10.94 -5.23
N SER A 536 7.13 -11.40 -6.43
CA SER A 536 6.11 -12.45 -6.58
C SER A 536 6.75 -13.84 -6.58
N ALA A 537 6.18 -14.78 -5.82
CA ALA A 537 6.54 -16.19 -5.85
C ALA A 537 5.36 -17.02 -6.41
N PRO A 538 5.53 -17.72 -7.55
CA PRO A 538 4.47 -18.52 -8.15
C PRO A 538 4.24 -19.84 -7.40
N THR A 539 3.03 -20.39 -7.55
CA THR A 539 2.69 -21.74 -7.07
C THR A 539 3.43 -22.82 -7.88
N GLY A 540 3.70 -23.99 -7.27
CA GLY A 540 4.39 -25.11 -7.94
C GLY A 540 5.91 -24.96 -8.10
N TYR A 541 6.52 -23.99 -7.42
CA TYR A 541 7.98 -23.79 -7.41
C TYR A 541 8.52 -23.54 -6.00
N VAL A 542 9.74 -24.01 -5.74
CA VAL A 542 10.57 -23.52 -4.63
C VAL A 542 11.22 -22.22 -5.10
N SER A 543 10.70 -21.09 -4.62
CA SER A 543 11.27 -19.77 -4.83
C SER A 543 12.34 -19.47 -3.78
N SER A 544 13.59 -19.31 -4.21
CA SER A 544 14.74 -19.01 -3.33
C SER A 544 15.19 -17.56 -3.52
N PHE A 545 15.15 -16.79 -2.44
CA PHE A 545 15.54 -15.38 -2.38
C PHE A 545 16.85 -15.21 -1.59
N GLY A 546 17.95 -14.94 -2.29
CA GLY A 546 19.25 -14.64 -1.68
C GLY A 546 19.34 -13.15 -1.32
N LEU A 547 19.74 -12.84 -0.08
CA LEU A 547 19.69 -11.48 0.45
C LEU A 547 21.08 -10.92 0.74
N ARG A 548 21.29 -9.63 0.44
CA ARG A 548 22.49 -8.87 0.82
C ARG A 548 22.10 -7.49 1.36
N LEU A 549 22.28 -7.28 2.66
CA LEU A 549 22.09 -5.98 3.30
C LEU A 549 23.19 -5.00 2.85
N ARG A 550 22.78 -3.78 2.49
CA ARG A 550 23.63 -2.61 2.29
C ARG A 550 23.12 -1.50 3.20
N LYS A 551 23.97 -0.95 4.07
CA LYS A 551 23.64 0.25 4.84
C LYS A 551 24.24 1.47 4.15
N MET A 552 23.42 2.48 3.90
CA MET A 552 23.83 3.75 3.29
C MET A 552 23.71 4.86 4.34
N SER A 553 24.77 5.65 4.49
CA SER A 553 24.76 6.89 5.26
C SER A 553 25.11 8.04 4.31
N ARG A 554 24.26 9.05 4.26
CA ARG A 554 24.40 10.27 3.47
C ARG A 554 24.63 11.43 4.44
N LEU A 555 25.45 12.39 4.04
CA LEU A 555 25.66 13.61 4.83
C LEU A 555 24.52 14.60 4.52
N PRO A 556 23.92 15.24 5.54
CA PRO A 556 22.91 16.28 5.36
C PRO A 556 23.53 17.58 4.82
N ALA A 557 22.71 18.61 4.65
CA ALA A 557 23.16 19.92 4.20
C ALA A 557 24.28 20.46 5.13
N PRO A 558 25.36 21.06 4.58
CA PRO A 558 25.53 21.51 3.19
C PRO A 558 26.07 20.45 2.21
N TYR A 559 26.36 19.22 2.64
CA TYR A 559 27.02 18.19 1.81
C TYR A 559 26.06 17.37 0.94
N GLY A 560 24.76 17.38 1.26
CA GLY A 560 23.72 16.69 0.50
C GLY A 560 22.31 17.10 0.92
N ASP A 561 21.33 16.94 0.03
CA ASP A 561 19.90 17.16 0.32
C ASP A 561 19.27 15.84 0.74
N CYS A 562 19.57 15.36 1.95
CA CYS A 562 18.93 14.20 2.57
C CYS A 562 18.18 14.61 3.84
N VAL A 563 17.15 13.85 4.21
CA VAL A 563 16.33 14.15 5.40
C VAL A 563 16.92 13.43 6.63
N PRO A 564 17.35 14.15 7.69
CA PRO A 564 17.95 13.53 8.88
C PRO A 564 16.91 12.94 9.82
N ASP A 565 15.90 13.73 10.20
CA ASP A 565 14.78 13.34 11.05
C ASP A 565 13.49 13.44 10.21
N GLY A 566 13.12 12.32 9.57
CA GLY A 566 12.24 12.37 8.41
C GLY A 566 10.73 12.48 8.65
N LYS A 567 10.25 12.54 9.89
CA LYS A 567 8.80 12.54 10.16
C LYS A 567 8.26 13.94 10.33
N THR A 568 7.61 14.46 9.29
CA THR A 568 6.72 15.61 9.40
C THR A 568 5.40 15.19 10.06
N SER A 569 4.64 16.12 10.65
CA SER A 569 3.37 15.84 11.35
C SER A 569 2.28 15.24 10.46
N ASP A 570 2.43 15.44 9.15
CA ASP A 570 1.54 15.06 8.06
C ASP A 570 1.92 13.73 7.38
N TYR A 571 2.92 13.02 7.91
CA TYR A 571 3.34 11.69 7.46
C TYR A 571 2.37 10.59 7.92
N ILE A 572 1.65 9.98 6.98
CA ILE A 572 0.53 9.06 7.28
C ILE A 572 0.99 7.68 7.83
N TYR A 573 2.29 7.38 7.79
CA TYR A 573 2.89 6.14 8.30
C TYR A 573 3.66 6.38 9.61
N SER A 574 3.13 7.21 10.51
CA SER A 574 3.77 7.69 11.75
C SER A 574 4.55 6.64 12.56
N ASN A 575 4.02 5.42 12.69
CA ASN A 575 4.64 4.30 13.41
C ASN A 575 5.94 3.75 12.79
N TYR A 576 6.25 4.10 11.54
CA TYR A 576 7.39 3.62 10.76
C TYR A 576 8.36 4.76 10.42
N GLU A 577 9.62 4.44 10.17
CA GLU A 577 10.62 5.41 9.73
C GLU A 577 10.26 6.05 8.37
N TYR A 578 10.94 7.17 8.09
CA TYR A 578 10.68 7.94 6.87
C TYR A 578 11.22 7.21 5.64
N SER A 579 10.34 6.98 4.68
CA SER A 579 10.66 6.47 3.37
C SER A 579 10.24 7.46 2.28
N VAL A 580 10.93 7.42 1.15
CA VAL A 580 10.61 8.25 -0.02
C VAL A 580 9.19 7.96 -0.52
N GLU A 581 8.78 6.68 -0.54
CA GLU A 581 7.41 6.28 -0.90
C GLU A 581 6.37 6.75 0.12
N GLY A 582 6.64 6.57 1.42
CA GLY A 582 5.76 7.09 2.46
C GLY A 582 5.55 8.61 2.33
N CYS A 583 6.59 9.35 1.92
CA CYS A 583 6.52 10.78 1.65
C CYS A 583 5.63 11.11 0.45
N TYR A 584 5.83 10.46 -0.71
CA TYR A 584 5.01 10.71 -1.90
C TYR A 584 3.53 10.39 -1.64
N ARG A 585 3.25 9.25 -0.98
CA ARG A 585 1.88 8.86 -0.59
C ARG A 585 1.25 9.82 0.41
N SER A 586 1.99 10.27 1.43
CA SER A 586 1.50 11.28 2.39
C SER A 586 1.17 12.60 1.71
N CYS A 587 2.09 13.10 0.87
CA CYS A 587 1.95 14.35 0.13
C CYS A 587 0.75 14.32 -0.84
N PHE A 588 0.53 13.21 -1.54
CA PHE A 588 -0.65 13.04 -2.38
C PHE A 588 -1.94 12.96 -1.54
N GLN A 589 -1.94 12.20 -0.44
CA GLN A 589 -3.11 12.09 0.43
C GLN A 589 -3.52 13.45 1.01
N GLN A 590 -2.56 14.34 1.30
CA GLN A 590 -2.83 15.72 1.72
C GLN A 590 -3.47 16.57 0.61
N LEU A 591 -3.02 16.43 -0.65
CA LEU A 591 -3.65 17.10 -1.80
C LEU A 591 -5.12 16.65 -1.94
N VAL A 592 -5.34 15.34 -1.91
CA VAL A 592 -6.66 14.73 -2.03
C VAL A 592 -7.60 15.15 -0.89
N LEU A 593 -7.13 15.14 0.36
CA LEU A 593 -7.90 15.63 1.51
C LEU A 593 -8.25 17.11 1.40
N LYS A 594 -7.33 17.94 0.88
CA LYS A 594 -7.53 19.38 0.72
C LYS A 594 -8.54 19.72 -0.38
N GLU A 595 -8.50 19.01 -1.51
CA GLU A 595 -9.29 19.37 -2.70
C GLU A 595 -10.57 18.53 -2.86
N CYS A 596 -10.51 17.22 -2.58
CA CYS A 596 -11.66 16.32 -2.65
C CYS A 596 -12.43 16.16 -1.32
N ARG A 597 -11.89 16.66 -0.19
CA ARG A 597 -12.49 16.61 1.17
C ARG A 597 -12.73 15.20 1.73
N CYS A 598 -12.14 14.19 1.11
CA CYS A 598 -12.10 12.80 1.52
C CYS A 598 -10.72 12.24 1.19
N GLY A 599 -10.30 11.13 1.80
CA GLY A 599 -9.01 10.50 1.55
C GLY A 599 -9.07 9.38 0.51
N ASP A 600 -8.00 9.20 -0.25
CA ASP A 600 -7.86 8.10 -1.20
C ASP A 600 -7.86 6.75 -0.48
N PRO A 601 -8.71 5.77 -0.88
CA PRO A 601 -8.75 4.41 -0.32
C PRO A 601 -7.43 3.62 -0.37
N ARG A 602 -6.50 3.96 -1.27
CA ARG A 602 -5.21 3.27 -1.44
C ARG A 602 -4.21 3.54 -0.30
N PHE A 603 -4.44 4.58 0.50
CA PHE A 603 -3.50 5.04 1.52
C PHE A 603 -4.21 5.27 2.84
N PRO A 604 -3.54 5.08 4.01
CA PRO A 604 -4.12 5.43 5.29
C PRO A 604 -4.64 6.88 5.33
N VAL A 605 -5.73 7.11 6.05
CA VAL A 605 -6.24 8.46 6.34
C VAL A 605 -5.82 8.90 7.75
N PRO A 606 -5.49 10.19 7.97
CA PRO A 606 -5.28 10.74 9.31
C PRO A 606 -6.53 10.61 10.19
N GLU A 607 -6.34 10.64 11.51
CA GLU A 607 -7.44 10.59 12.48
C GLU A 607 -8.46 11.73 12.23
N GLY A 608 -9.75 11.38 12.22
CA GLY A 608 -10.85 12.30 11.95
C GLY A 608 -11.19 12.51 10.46
N ALA A 609 -10.36 12.03 9.52
CA ALA A 609 -10.69 11.97 8.11
C ALA A 609 -11.35 10.63 7.73
N ARG A 610 -12.16 10.64 6.66
CA ARG A 610 -12.80 9.43 6.09
C ARG A 610 -12.34 9.20 4.65
N HIS A 611 -12.33 7.95 4.22
CA HIS A 611 -12.12 7.62 2.81
C HIS A 611 -13.23 8.19 1.92
N CYS A 612 -12.90 8.42 0.66
CA CYS A 612 -13.88 8.73 -0.38
C CYS A 612 -14.83 7.55 -0.59
N ASP A 613 -16.12 7.84 -0.79
CA ASP A 613 -17.13 6.81 -1.06
C ASP A 613 -16.92 6.25 -2.47
N ALA A 614 -16.90 4.93 -2.61
CA ALA A 614 -16.69 4.26 -3.88
C ALA A 614 -17.86 4.46 -4.85
N ALA A 615 -19.07 4.67 -4.32
CA ALA A 615 -20.29 4.87 -5.11
C ALA A 615 -20.54 6.35 -5.47
N ASP A 616 -19.70 7.29 -5.02
CA ASP A 616 -19.85 8.73 -5.31
C ASP A 616 -19.08 9.10 -6.60
N PRO A 617 -19.78 9.41 -7.72
CA PRO A 617 -19.12 9.78 -8.98
C PRO A 617 -18.38 11.13 -8.88
N VAL A 618 -18.78 12.03 -7.98
CA VAL A 618 -18.08 13.32 -7.79
C VAL A 618 -16.74 13.09 -7.09
N ALA A 619 -16.72 12.24 -6.07
CA ALA A 619 -15.48 11.84 -5.39
C ALA A 619 -14.55 11.07 -6.35
N ARG A 620 -15.08 10.13 -7.14
CA ARG A 620 -14.28 9.37 -8.14
C ARG A 620 -13.69 10.27 -9.21
N ARG A 621 -14.47 11.17 -9.83
CA ARG A 621 -13.96 12.17 -10.80
C ARG A 621 -12.88 13.06 -10.18
N CYS A 622 -13.00 13.43 -8.89
CA CYS A 622 -11.98 14.22 -8.20
C CYS A 622 -10.67 13.43 -8.00
N LEU A 623 -10.74 12.19 -7.53
CA LEU A 623 -9.58 11.31 -7.35
C LEU A 623 -8.86 11.04 -8.69
N ASP A 624 -9.61 10.69 -9.74
CA ASP A 624 -9.05 10.39 -11.05
C ASP A 624 -8.38 11.65 -11.67
N ALA A 625 -8.96 12.84 -11.47
CA ALA A 625 -8.33 14.11 -11.87
C ALA A 625 -7.01 14.38 -11.13
N ARG A 626 -6.95 14.20 -9.80
CA ARG A 626 -5.71 14.44 -9.03
C ARG A 626 -4.64 13.38 -9.27
N MET A 627 -5.03 12.15 -9.59
CA MET A 627 -4.07 11.12 -10.01
C MET A 627 -3.42 11.48 -11.35
N ASN A 628 -4.21 12.00 -12.31
CA ASN A 628 -3.71 12.46 -13.60
C ASN A 628 -2.75 13.67 -13.48
N ASP A 629 -3.00 14.60 -12.56
CA ASP A 629 -2.08 15.74 -12.29
C ASP A 629 -0.68 15.27 -11.85
N LEU A 630 -0.57 14.10 -11.21
CA LEU A 630 0.68 13.51 -10.75
C LEU A 630 1.44 12.76 -11.85
N GLY A 631 0.74 12.23 -12.85
CA GLY A 631 1.32 11.55 -14.01
C GLY A 631 1.86 12.49 -15.10
N GLY A 632 1.48 13.77 -15.08
CA GLY A 632 1.86 14.73 -16.11
C GLY A 632 3.31 15.23 -16.01
N LEU A 633 4.03 15.26 -17.14
CA LEU A 633 5.35 15.91 -17.27
C LEU A 633 5.33 17.40 -16.88
N HIS A 634 4.15 18.02 -16.98
CA HIS A 634 3.85 19.39 -16.55
C HIS A 634 2.96 19.46 -15.30
N GLY A 635 2.98 18.43 -14.45
CA GLY A 635 2.25 18.40 -13.18
C GLY A 635 2.51 19.65 -12.34
N SER A 636 1.43 20.33 -11.95
CA SER A 636 1.45 21.57 -11.15
C SER A 636 1.84 21.30 -9.69
N PHE A 637 1.53 20.11 -9.19
CA PHE A 637 1.83 19.66 -7.85
C PHE A 637 3.17 18.91 -7.80
N ARG A 638 4.06 19.29 -6.88
CA ARG A 638 5.38 18.67 -6.71
C ARG A 638 5.68 18.40 -5.24
N CYS A 639 5.77 17.12 -4.89
CA CYS A 639 6.21 16.68 -3.57
C CYS A 639 7.74 16.77 -3.45
N ARG A 640 8.25 17.47 -2.42
CA ARG A 640 9.68 17.48 -2.09
C ARG A 640 10.02 16.28 -1.18
N CYS A 641 10.22 15.12 -1.79
CA CYS A 641 10.60 13.89 -1.09
C CYS A 641 12.05 13.51 -1.42
N GLN A 642 12.96 13.72 -0.47
CA GLN A 642 14.38 13.37 -0.61
C GLN A 642 14.70 12.05 0.07
N GLN A 643 15.86 11.44 -0.23
CA GLN A 643 16.22 10.19 0.43
C GLN A 643 16.58 10.44 1.91
N PRO A 644 16.28 9.48 2.83
CA PRO A 644 16.71 9.59 4.21
C PRO A 644 18.25 9.58 4.30
N CYS A 645 18.79 10.28 5.31
CA CYS A 645 20.24 10.32 5.53
C CYS A 645 20.80 8.97 6.00
N ARG A 646 19.99 8.11 6.63
CA ARG A 646 20.35 6.72 6.97
C ARG A 646 19.35 5.78 6.31
N GLN A 647 19.83 4.70 5.70
CA GLN A 647 18.97 3.76 4.98
C GLN A 647 19.55 2.34 4.98
N SER A 648 18.74 1.35 5.36
CA SER A 648 18.99 -0.07 5.07
C SER A 648 18.39 -0.42 3.71
N ILE A 649 19.13 -1.11 2.85
CA ILE A 649 18.62 -1.63 1.58
C ILE A 649 19.01 -3.11 1.45
N TYR A 650 18.02 -3.97 1.23
CA TYR A 650 18.24 -5.39 0.95
C TYR A 650 18.31 -5.61 -0.56
N SER A 651 19.49 -5.94 -1.09
CA SER A 651 19.61 -6.43 -2.46
C SER A 651 19.18 -7.89 -2.52
N VAL A 652 18.25 -8.22 -3.42
CA VAL A 652 17.66 -9.56 -3.55
C VAL A 652 18.11 -10.22 -4.85
N THR A 653 18.44 -11.51 -4.80
CA THR A 653 18.64 -12.39 -5.95
C THR A 653 17.60 -13.49 -5.93
N TYR A 654 16.94 -13.73 -7.06
CA TYR A 654 15.84 -14.71 -7.18
C TYR A 654 16.28 -15.94 -7.98
N SER A 655 15.87 -17.12 -7.54
CA SER A 655 16.06 -18.38 -8.26
C SER A 655 14.90 -19.36 -7.97
N PRO A 656 14.14 -19.80 -8.98
CA PRO A 656 13.11 -20.82 -8.84
C PRO A 656 13.61 -22.23 -9.19
N ALA A 657 12.99 -23.25 -8.59
CA ALA A 657 13.11 -24.65 -9.00
C ALA A 657 11.71 -25.33 -8.94
N LYS A 658 11.39 -26.23 -9.87
CA LYS A 658 10.09 -26.94 -9.89
C LYS A 658 9.89 -27.74 -8.59
N TRP A 659 8.70 -27.66 -8.00
CA TRP A 659 8.37 -28.38 -6.77
C TRP A 659 6.88 -28.77 -6.71
N PRO A 660 6.52 -29.96 -6.20
CA PRO A 660 7.40 -31.03 -5.70
C PRO A 660 8.17 -31.76 -6.80
N SER A 661 9.22 -32.49 -6.44
CA SER A 661 9.87 -33.46 -7.33
C SER A 661 9.12 -34.80 -7.29
N LEU A 662 9.15 -35.55 -8.39
CA LEU A 662 8.48 -36.87 -8.49
C LEU A 662 8.98 -37.88 -7.44
N SER A 663 10.21 -37.71 -6.96
CA SER A 663 10.83 -38.51 -5.90
C SER A 663 10.41 -38.14 -4.48
N LEU A 664 9.84 -36.95 -4.27
CA LEU A 664 9.57 -36.42 -2.94
C LEU A 664 8.13 -36.73 -2.52
N GLN A 665 7.91 -37.93 -2.00
CA GLN A 665 6.69 -38.29 -1.27
C GLN A 665 6.64 -37.53 0.06
N ILE A 666 6.23 -36.26 0.01
CA ILE A 666 5.79 -35.53 1.20
C ILE A 666 4.51 -36.24 1.70
N GLN A 667 4.26 -36.26 3.01
CA GLN A 667 2.99 -36.73 3.59
C GLN A 667 1.73 -36.01 3.07
N LEU A 668 1.89 -34.92 2.31
CA LEU A 668 0.84 -34.26 1.54
C LEU A 668 0.40 -35.07 0.31
N GLY A 669 1.08 -36.18 -0.02
CA GLY A 669 0.78 -37.04 -1.17
C GLY A 669 1.11 -36.41 -2.53
N SER A 670 0.99 -37.22 -3.58
CA SER A 670 0.90 -36.75 -4.97
C SER A 670 -0.52 -36.97 -5.46
N CYS A 671 -1.32 -35.91 -5.49
CA CYS A 671 -2.66 -36.00 -6.04
C CYS A 671 -2.62 -36.06 -7.58
N ASN A 672 -3.19 -37.13 -8.14
CA ASN A 672 -3.39 -37.35 -9.59
C ASN A 672 -4.83 -37.03 -10.05
N GLY A 673 -5.59 -36.29 -9.24
CA GLY A 673 -6.96 -35.89 -9.54
C GLY A 673 -7.06 -34.55 -10.28
N THR A 674 -8.29 -34.06 -10.43
CA THR A 674 -8.59 -32.69 -10.85
C THR A 674 -8.06 -31.67 -9.85
N ALA A 675 -7.89 -30.41 -10.28
CA ALA A 675 -7.42 -29.33 -9.39
C ALA A 675 -8.27 -29.19 -8.11
N VAL A 676 -9.58 -29.44 -8.19
CA VAL A 676 -10.51 -29.39 -7.05
C VAL A 676 -10.25 -30.53 -6.06
N GLU A 677 -10.05 -31.75 -6.54
CA GLU A 677 -9.70 -32.91 -5.71
C GLU A 677 -8.34 -32.74 -5.05
N CYS A 678 -7.37 -32.17 -5.76
CA CYS A 678 -6.05 -31.89 -5.22
C CYS A 678 -6.05 -30.74 -4.21
N ASN A 679 -6.82 -29.67 -4.43
CA ASN A 679 -7.02 -28.63 -3.42
C ASN A 679 -7.71 -29.19 -2.16
N LYS A 680 -8.56 -30.22 -2.27
CA LYS A 680 -9.13 -30.94 -1.13
C LYS A 680 -8.14 -31.89 -0.44
N HIS A 681 -7.14 -32.40 -1.17
CA HIS A 681 -6.07 -33.26 -0.65
C HIS A 681 -4.94 -32.47 0.05
N TYR A 682 -4.76 -31.19 -0.31
CA TYR A 682 -3.71 -30.33 0.24
C TYR A 682 -4.21 -29.31 1.29
N LYS A 683 -5.53 -29.18 1.50
CA LYS A 683 -6.14 -28.53 2.67
C LYS A 683 -5.87 -29.33 3.95
#